data_AF-A0A8H4X2G0-F1
#
_entry.id   AF-A0A8H4X2G0-F1
#
_cell.length_a   1.000
_cell.length_b   1.000
_cell.length_c   1.000
_cell.angle_alpha   90.00
_cell.angle_beta   90.00
_cell.angle_gamma   90.00
#
_symmetry.space_group_name_H-M   'P 1'
#
loop_
_entity.id
_entity.type
_entity.pdbx_description
1 polymer ?
#
loop_
_entity_poly.entity_id
_entity_poly.type
_entity_poly.pdbx_seq_one_letter_code
_entity_poly.pdbx_strand_id
1 'polypeptide(L)'
;MQLPAIDIIYHEPITLSDGTILSAMIWLPKNAKSHPVPAILEYLPYRKRDMTAVRDAMNHPYVAAHGYACVRVDMRGTGDSQGILRGEYLPQEQDDALEILKWIAAQDWCTGSIGMIGISWGGFNGLQVAARRPPELKAVISICSTDMRYDDDIHYMGGCILTENLTWAASMFSINSSPPDPALVGDQWRDLWLKRLESGGLFAEEWHQHQRCDDFWKHASIGEDYSSIQCPVYLVGGWMDPYTNTIFRMLENLKVPRKGLVGPWGHKYPNFGYPGPQIGFLQESIRWWDKWLKGSETGIMHEPMLRCYLQDTTPPAPYMNHRPGSWVAEDSWSDLKPTFLKFGLSPGQLTTGNSSSDKKLDICSPQTVGFAGGRWLVFGVEGEGPGDQRLEAGGSLLFDSPVLTEPMDFLGAPVLKVRIASDKENALVATTLSEVLPNGAATKVSHGVLNLTHRHGHEDVQPLEPGKFYDITLKLNHFGQRIGAGSRLRLALSSTYFPLVWPSPEVTTLTIDCAHSTLNLPERGDNPQDSYLKPFKPAINGSLSQNELRPAKHRNYVTNDWDSGETALCVDWDDGMWEVNQTGWKYGWWTGLKSSVKPDDPLSAEVEQRFVRDFERDDIVIKTKGWTKMKMTKTDMIITARLDAFENGEAVFGRDFSFTIPRDNSIISINSLLMIMSLHHLEELCSGRGDEISLYIRWNDARLVVYLNRCQLSHVVPPVENSFIDRYTQACDTDDIEEAEALSEEILDAIVDAGRDLFDRLAPTPASGETLSQDLHTLLLPKQYFFSFQTLNGKAEVLPKDNGAGQDSVLLGQSGQPFHLNIDKDCNLPTYSAKEIHVVENLLNVGYIARVQVEGKEMCSKTGDSKGEDAAQRELDCLWKITKFPHAAAIQVPKLLGLIVTPENGKTIGFLEEFIPVSQTWELSTLGSIDDVSVIDEGRRKKWASQVRGTVDLLHKIGVTWGDGKASNVLVHRETDDAWVIDFRGGWTEGWVDEELSGTVEGDEVAVRKIIEYLQIS
;
A
#
# COMPACT_ATOMS: atom_id res chain seq x y z
N MET A 1 -19.86 47.90 0.26
CA MET A 1 -20.78 47.17 -0.64
C MET A 1 -21.45 46.11 0.21
N GLN A 2 -22.78 45.98 0.16
CA GLN A 2 -23.50 44.94 0.92
C GLN A 2 -23.17 43.58 0.28
N LEU A 3 -22.75 42.60 1.08
CA LEU A 3 -22.46 41.26 0.56
C LEU A 3 -23.74 40.65 -0.05
N PRO A 4 -23.67 39.97 -1.21
CA PRO A 4 -24.81 39.27 -1.79
C PRO A 4 -25.39 38.25 -0.80
N ALA A 5 -26.72 38.16 -0.79
CA ALA A 5 -27.39 37.01 -0.17
C ALA A 5 -27.03 35.74 -0.95
N ILE A 6 -26.99 34.60 -0.24
CA ILE A 6 -26.69 33.29 -0.82
C ILE A 6 -27.90 32.35 -0.71
N ASP A 7 -28.01 31.43 -1.65
CA ASP A 7 -28.84 30.23 -1.58
C ASP A 7 -27.96 29.02 -1.29
N ILE A 8 -28.52 28.04 -0.57
CA ILE A 8 -27.86 26.78 -0.26
C ILE A 8 -28.64 25.66 -0.93
N ILE A 9 -28.00 24.98 -1.89
CA ILE A 9 -28.52 23.80 -2.55
C ILE A 9 -27.89 22.60 -1.84
N TYR A 10 -28.67 21.92 -1.00
CA TYR A 10 -28.17 20.84 -0.13
C TYR A 10 -27.82 19.54 -0.89
N HIS A 11 -28.36 19.38 -2.09
CA HIS A 11 -28.10 18.26 -2.97
C HIS A 11 -28.31 18.67 -4.43
N GLU A 12 -27.24 18.58 -5.21
CA GLU A 12 -27.24 18.72 -6.66
C GLU A 12 -26.57 17.46 -7.25
N PRO A 13 -27.27 16.67 -8.07
CA PRO A 13 -26.70 15.47 -8.68
C PRO A 13 -25.80 15.84 -9.86
N ILE A 14 -24.58 15.28 -9.87
CA ILE A 14 -23.64 15.38 -10.99
C ILE A 14 -23.54 14.01 -11.65
N THR A 15 -24.13 13.85 -12.83
CA THR A 15 -24.00 12.62 -13.62
C THR A 15 -22.70 12.64 -14.40
N LEU A 16 -21.83 11.67 -14.12
CA LEU A 16 -20.58 11.44 -14.85
C LEU A 16 -20.82 10.71 -16.17
N SER A 17 -19.81 10.66 -17.01
CA SER A 17 -19.85 10.03 -18.34
C SER A 17 -20.19 8.54 -18.30
N ASP A 18 -19.81 7.84 -17.24
CA ASP A 18 -20.11 6.42 -16.99
C ASP A 18 -21.52 6.17 -16.41
N GLY A 19 -22.31 7.24 -16.21
CA GLY A 19 -23.65 7.19 -15.63
C GLY A 19 -23.69 7.24 -14.10
N THR A 20 -22.54 7.25 -13.42
CA THR A 20 -22.46 7.37 -11.96
C THR A 20 -22.92 8.75 -11.53
N ILE A 21 -23.77 8.81 -10.49
CA ILE A 21 -24.26 10.07 -9.93
C ILE A 21 -23.47 10.42 -8.66
N LEU A 22 -22.77 11.55 -8.69
CA LEU A 22 -22.14 12.15 -7.52
C LEU A 22 -23.07 13.17 -6.87
N SER A 23 -22.92 13.35 -5.56
CA SER A 23 -23.72 14.24 -4.74
C SER A 23 -22.94 15.50 -4.36
N ALA A 24 -23.43 16.65 -4.80
CA ALA A 24 -22.84 17.94 -4.48
C ALA A 24 -23.73 18.78 -3.55
N MET A 25 -23.11 19.61 -2.73
CA MET A 25 -23.75 20.72 -2.03
C MET A 25 -23.17 22.03 -2.53
N ILE A 26 -24.03 23.02 -2.80
CA ILE A 26 -23.64 24.28 -3.44
C ILE A 26 -24.11 25.46 -2.60
N TRP A 27 -23.18 26.37 -2.28
CA TRP A 27 -23.49 27.71 -1.76
C TRP A 27 -23.34 28.71 -2.91
N LEU A 28 -24.46 29.30 -3.33
CA LEU A 28 -24.54 30.08 -4.55
C LEU A 28 -25.02 31.52 -4.27
N PRO A 29 -24.36 32.57 -4.77
CA PRO A 29 -24.88 33.93 -4.72
C PRO A 29 -26.23 34.02 -5.44
N LYS A 30 -27.24 34.67 -4.84
CA LYS A 30 -28.60 34.74 -5.41
C LYS A 30 -28.68 35.33 -6.81
N ASN A 31 -27.74 36.22 -7.15
CA ASN A 31 -27.66 36.86 -8.45
C ASN A 31 -26.80 36.11 -9.48
N ALA A 32 -26.19 34.97 -9.12
CA ALA A 32 -25.18 34.29 -9.94
C ALA A 32 -25.68 33.92 -11.36
N LYS A 33 -26.95 33.53 -11.53
CA LYS A 33 -27.50 33.24 -12.87
C LYS A 33 -27.59 34.45 -13.81
N SER A 34 -27.68 35.65 -13.24
CA SER A 34 -27.68 36.90 -14.01
C SER A 34 -26.29 37.54 -14.09
N HIS A 35 -25.42 37.20 -13.14
CA HIS A 35 -24.07 37.69 -13.01
C HIS A 35 -23.16 36.50 -12.64
N PRO A 36 -22.76 35.68 -13.62
CA PRO A 36 -21.98 34.47 -13.36
C PRO A 36 -20.74 34.76 -12.52
N VAL A 37 -20.42 33.83 -11.62
CA VAL A 37 -19.30 33.94 -10.68
C VAL A 37 -18.31 32.79 -10.88
N PRO A 38 -17.02 32.97 -10.55
CA PRO A 38 -16.10 31.84 -10.46
C PRO A 38 -16.52 30.84 -9.38
N ALA A 39 -16.08 29.60 -9.52
CA ALA A 39 -16.40 28.53 -8.59
C ALA A 39 -15.18 28.12 -7.74
N ILE A 40 -15.43 27.61 -6.54
CA ILE A 40 -14.46 26.99 -5.65
C ILE A 40 -14.92 25.56 -5.39
N LEU A 41 -14.14 24.58 -5.84
CA LEU A 41 -14.40 23.16 -5.65
C LEU A 41 -13.64 22.63 -4.44
N GLU A 42 -14.34 21.88 -3.59
CA GLU A 42 -13.76 21.02 -2.57
C GLU A 42 -14.32 19.60 -2.74
N TYR A 43 -13.42 18.65 -3.00
CA TYR A 43 -13.72 17.27 -3.43
C TYR A 43 -12.92 16.30 -2.56
N LEU A 44 -13.58 15.43 -1.79
CA LEU A 44 -12.95 14.54 -0.79
C LEU A 44 -13.98 13.54 -0.23
N PRO A 45 -13.54 12.42 0.39
CA PRO A 45 -14.41 11.30 0.77
C PRO A 45 -15.10 11.48 2.13
N TYR A 46 -14.87 12.61 2.79
CA TYR A 46 -15.43 12.94 4.10
C TYR A 46 -16.78 13.65 3.94
N ARG A 47 -17.83 12.85 4.09
CA ARG A 47 -19.27 13.12 4.00
C ARG A 47 -19.70 14.58 4.30
N LYS A 48 -20.32 15.24 3.30
CA LYS A 48 -20.80 16.63 3.37
C LYS A 48 -22.00 16.88 4.30
N ARG A 49 -22.79 15.86 4.67
CA ARG A 49 -23.99 16.01 5.54
C ARG A 49 -23.72 15.89 7.04
N ASP A 50 -22.62 15.27 7.42
CA ASP A 50 -22.26 15.03 8.82
C ASP A 50 -20.80 15.40 9.09
N MET A 51 -19.87 14.47 8.93
CA MET A 51 -18.45 14.58 9.27
C MET A 51 -17.84 15.95 8.97
N THR A 52 -17.88 16.43 7.72
CA THR A 52 -17.34 17.76 7.39
C THR A 52 -18.37 18.88 7.41
N ALA A 53 -19.65 18.61 7.67
CA ALA A 53 -20.73 19.60 7.58
C ALA A 53 -20.47 20.83 8.45
N VAL A 54 -19.92 20.65 9.66
CA VAL A 54 -19.56 21.76 10.56
C VAL A 54 -18.48 22.64 9.94
N ARG A 55 -17.40 22.02 9.45
CA ARG A 55 -16.28 22.69 8.79
C ARG A 55 -16.75 23.41 7.52
N ASP A 56 -17.57 22.76 6.72
CA ASP A 56 -18.08 23.27 5.45
C ASP A 56 -18.97 24.50 5.70
N ALA A 57 -19.79 24.47 6.75
CA ALA A 57 -20.60 25.61 7.20
C ALA A 57 -19.78 26.76 7.82
N MET A 58 -18.60 26.48 8.37
CA MET A 58 -17.67 27.52 8.85
C MET A 58 -17.02 28.29 7.72
N ASN A 59 -16.79 27.66 6.56
CA ASN A 59 -15.95 28.20 5.48
C ASN A 59 -16.76 28.67 4.26
N HIS A 60 -17.54 27.79 3.62
CA HIS A 60 -18.15 28.07 2.32
C HIS A 60 -19.16 29.24 2.29
N PRO A 61 -20.03 29.43 3.30
CA PRO A 61 -20.98 30.56 3.28
C PRO A 61 -20.29 31.92 3.18
N TYR A 62 -19.15 32.09 3.88
CA TYR A 62 -18.38 33.32 3.82
C TYR A 62 -17.81 33.54 2.42
N VAL A 63 -17.20 32.51 1.82
CA VAL A 63 -16.60 32.60 0.48
C VAL A 63 -17.68 32.86 -0.56
N ALA A 64 -18.83 32.18 -0.47
CA ALA A 64 -19.95 32.41 -1.38
C ALA A 64 -20.50 33.84 -1.29
N ALA A 65 -20.64 34.38 -0.08
CA ALA A 65 -21.04 35.76 0.13
C ALA A 65 -20.05 36.79 -0.46
N HIS A 66 -18.84 36.39 -0.87
CA HIS A 66 -17.85 37.24 -1.55
C HIS A 66 -17.81 37.03 -3.08
N GLY A 67 -18.90 36.49 -3.65
CA GLY A 67 -19.09 36.39 -5.10
C GLY A 67 -18.38 35.20 -5.72
N TYR A 68 -18.54 34.03 -5.10
CA TYR A 68 -18.07 32.72 -5.58
C TYR A 68 -19.20 31.70 -5.46
N ALA A 69 -19.26 30.71 -6.35
CA ALA A 69 -20.02 29.50 -6.09
C ALA A 69 -19.13 28.50 -5.36
N CYS A 70 -19.51 28.05 -4.15
CA CYS A 70 -18.75 27.00 -3.47
C CYS A 70 -19.42 25.65 -3.72
N VAL A 71 -18.69 24.69 -4.25
CA VAL A 71 -19.18 23.35 -4.61
C VAL A 71 -18.43 22.32 -3.79
N ARG A 72 -19.13 21.63 -2.89
CA ARG A 72 -18.60 20.53 -2.07
C ARG A 72 -19.16 19.22 -2.58
N VAL A 73 -18.30 18.32 -3.06
CA VAL A 73 -18.71 17.06 -3.71
C VAL A 73 -18.25 15.84 -2.91
N ASP A 74 -19.19 14.98 -2.52
CA ASP A 74 -18.85 13.66 -1.99
C ASP A 74 -18.22 12.81 -3.11
N MET A 75 -17.05 12.24 -2.87
CA MET A 75 -16.39 11.35 -3.83
C MET A 75 -17.24 10.12 -4.17
N ARG A 76 -16.99 9.53 -5.34
CA ARG A 76 -17.55 8.23 -5.73
C ARG A 76 -17.49 7.22 -4.58
N GLY A 77 -18.62 6.61 -4.27
CA GLY A 77 -18.77 5.61 -3.21
C GLY A 77 -18.75 6.14 -1.79
N THR A 78 -18.72 7.46 -1.58
CA THR A 78 -18.73 8.09 -0.25
C THR A 78 -19.96 8.96 -0.08
N GLY A 79 -20.33 9.21 1.18
CA GLY A 79 -21.50 10.03 1.51
C GLY A 79 -22.73 9.60 0.72
N ASP A 80 -23.31 10.57 0.01
CA ASP A 80 -24.53 10.38 -0.79
C ASP A 80 -24.24 10.05 -2.27
N SER A 81 -22.98 9.89 -2.68
CA SER A 81 -22.58 9.61 -4.07
C SER A 81 -22.62 8.12 -4.42
N GLN A 82 -23.06 7.76 -5.62
CA GLN A 82 -23.07 6.36 -6.07
C GLN A 82 -21.64 5.80 -6.26
N GLY A 83 -21.55 4.48 -6.46
CA GLY A 83 -20.28 3.77 -6.72
C GLY A 83 -19.63 3.20 -5.45
N ILE A 84 -18.34 2.85 -5.57
CA ILE A 84 -17.52 2.26 -4.52
C ILE A 84 -16.19 2.99 -4.48
N LEU A 85 -15.72 3.38 -3.29
CA LEU A 85 -14.38 3.90 -3.09
C LEU A 85 -13.42 2.70 -2.94
N ARG A 86 -12.51 2.54 -3.90
CA ARG A 86 -11.63 1.36 -3.99
C ARG A 86 -10.29 1.52 -3.26
N GLY A 87 -9.87 2.75 -3.00
CA GLY A 87 -8.58 3.09 -2.43
C GLY A 87 -8.43 4.60 -2.34
N GLU A 88 -7.19 5.03 -2.22
CA GLU A 88 -6.83 6.44 -2.10
C GLU A 88 -6.12 6.99 -3.34
N TYR A 89 -6.44 8.25 -3.70
CA TYR A 89 -5.76 9.01 -4.76
C TYR A 89 -5.71 8.34 -6.14
N LEU A 90 -6.69 7.47 -6.40
CA LEU A 90 -6.76 6.66 -7.60
C LEU A 90 -6.84 7.51 -8.88
N PRO A 91 -6.35 7.03 -10.03
CA PRO A 91 -6.58 7.69 -11.32
C PRO A 91 -8.06 8.01 -11.58
N GLN A 92 -8.96 7.10 -11.19
CA GLN A 92 -10.41 7.30 -11.29
C GLN A 92 -10.90 8.51 -10.49
N GLU A 93 -10.35 8.75 -9.29
CA GLU A 93 -10.71 9.92 -8.49
C GLU A 93 -10.37 11.22 -9.24
N GLN A 94 -9.20 11.24 -9.89
CA GLN A 94 -8.75 12.40 -10.66
C GLN A 94 -9.58 12.60 -11.92
N ASP A 95 -9.94 11.52 -12.62
CA ASP A 95 -10.77 11.58 -13.82
C ASP A 95 -12.19 12.07 -13.49
N ASP A 96 -12.79 11.59 -12.39
CA ASP A 96 -14.06 12.11 -11.86
C ASP A 96 -13.95 13.62 -11.56
N ALA A 97 -12.84 14.08 -10.98
CA ALA A 97 -12.61 15.51 -10.73
C ALA A 97 -12.53 16.34 -12.01
N LEU A 98 -11.90 15.83 -13.08
CA LEU A 98 -11.86 16.50 -14.38
C LEU A 98 -13.26 16.65 -15.00
N GLU A 99 -14.13 15.65 -14.82
CA GLU A 99 -15.52 15.73 -15.24
C GLU A 99 -16.33 16.72 -14.40
N ILE A 100 -16.14 16.74 -13.08
CA ILE A 100 -16.76 17.72 -12.18
C ILE A 100 -16.38 19.15 -12.60
N LEU A 101 -15.10 19.42 -12.89
CA LEU A 101 -14.64 20.74 -13.32
C LEU A 101 -15.33 21.18 -14.62
N LYS A 102 -15.45 20.29 -15.61
CA LYS A 102 -16.20 20.57 -16.85
C LYS A 102 -17.68 20.81 -16.58
N TRP A 103 -18.29 20.01 -15.71
CA TRP A 103 -19.70 20.18 -15.33
C TRP A 103 -19.94 21.53 -14.66
N ILE A 104 -19.08 21.95 -13.73
CA ILE A 104 -19.15 23.25 -13.05
C ILE A 104 -18.98 24.39 -14.07
N ALA A 105 -18.00 24.29 -14.96
CA ALA A 105 -17.74 25.32 -15.97
C ALA A 105 -18.89 25.49 -16.97
N ALA A 106 -19.71 24.45 -17.18
CA ALA A 106 -20.86 24.48 -18.07
C ALA A 106 -22.13 25.11 -17.45
N GLN A 107 -22.14 25.38 -16.14
CA GLN A 107 -23.33 25.91 -15.47
C GLN A 107 -23.58 27.39 -15.80
N ASP A 108 -24.86 27.78 -15.89
CA ASP A 108 -25.29 29.15 -16.21
C ASP A 108 -24.81 30.21 -15.20
N TRP A 109 -24.49 29.78 -13.98
CA TRP A 109 -24.01 30.61 -12.90
C TRP A 109 -22.47 30.69 -12.81
N CYS A 110 -21.72 29.95 -13.63
CA CYS A 110 -20.27 29.88 -13.58
C CYS A 110 -19.60 30.74 -14.66
N THR A 111 -18.47 31.38 -14.35
CA THR A 111 -17.65 32.09 -15.35
C THR A 111 -16.75 31.18 -16.18
N GLY A 112 -16.67 29.89 -15.84
CA GLY A 112 -15.68 28.95 -16.38
C GLY A 112 -14.32 28.97 -15.68
N SER A 113 -14.10 29.89 -14.72
CA SER A 113 -12.90 29.93 -13.88
C SER A 113 -13.16 29.22 -12.54
N ILE A 114 -12.38 28.18 -12.26
CA ILE A 114 -12.52 27.37 -11.05
C ILE A 114 -11.23 27.39 -10.23
N GLY A 115 -11.35 27.50 -8.91
CA GLY A 115 -10.27 27.21 -7.97
C GLY A 115 -10.56 25.93 -7.19
N MET A 116 -9.52 25.24 -6.73
CA MET A 116 -9.68 24.09 -5.83
C MET A 116 -9.07 24.38 -4.46
N ILE A 117 -9.76 23.96 -3.41
CA ILE A 117 -9.29 24.04 -2.03
C ILE A 117 -9.62 22.76 -1.27
N GLY A 118 -8.72 22.35 -0.39
CA GLY A 118 -8.99 21.28 0.55
C GLY A 118 -7.87 21.13 1.57
N ILE A 119 -8.19 20.41 2.64
CA ILE A 119 -7.24 19.97 3.66
C ILE A 119 -7.04 18.46 3.56
N SER A 120 -5.85 17.97 3.93
CA SER A 120 -5.58 16.53 3.91
C SER A 120 -5.83 15.99 2.51
N TRP A 121 -6.53 14.87 2.35
CA TRP A 121 -6.99 14.33 1.06
C TRP A 121 -7.43 15.39 0.03
N GLY A 122 -8.23 16.38 0.42
CA GLY A 122 -8.66 17.45 -0.51
C GLY A 122 -7.54 18.43 -0.91
N GLY A 123 -6.52 18.55 -0.07
CA GLY A 123 -5.28 19.28 -0.38
C GLY A 123 -4.36 18.49 -1.33
N PHE A 124 -4.26 17.17 -1.14
CA PHE A 124 -3.51 16.27 -2.03
C PHE A 124 -4.15 16.23 -3.42
N ASN A 125 -5.44 15.91 -3.48
CA ASN A 125 -6.11 15.76 -4.77
C ASN A 125 -6.22 17.09 -5.53
N GLY A 126 -6.27 18.23 -4.83
CA GLY A 126 -6.19 19.55 -5.46
C GLY A 126 -4.88 19.74 -6.23
N LEU A 127 -3.75 19.26 -5.68
CA LEU A 127 -2.46 19.28 -6.36
C LEU A 127 -2.39 18.25 -7.49
N GLN A 128 -2.91 17.04 -7.27
CA GLN A 128 -2.93 15.96 -8.26
C GLN A 128 -3.79 16.34 -9.49
N VAL A 129 -4.97 16.92 -9.28
CA VAL A 129 -5.82 17.42 -10.36
C VAL A 129 -5.16 18.62 -11.06
N ALA A 130 -4.44 19.49 -10.34
CA ALA A 130 -3.67 20.55 -10.98
C ALA A 130 -2.54 20.02 -11.89
N ALA A 131 -1.91 18.91 -11.53
CA ALA A 131 -0.92 18.23 -12.37
C ALA A 131 -1.50 17.66 -13.67
N ARG A 132 -2.82 17.38 -13.71
CA ARG A 132 -3.57 16.99 -14.92
C ARG A 132 -3.90 18.18 -15.84
N ARG A 133 -3.60 19.41 -15.41
CA ARG A 133 -3.71 20.67 -16.18
C ARG A 133 -5.09 20.92 -16.83
N PRO A 134 -6.22 20.70 -16.13
CA PRO A 134 -7.52 21.04 -16.68
C PRO A 134 -7.62 22.53 -16.99
N PRO A 135 -8.10 22.93 -18.18
CA PRO A 135 -8.16 24.34 -18.57
C PRO A 135 -9.09 25.17 -17.67
N GLU A 136 -10.07 24.56 -17.00
CA GLU A 136 -11.00 25.23 -16.08
C GLU A 136 -10.35 25.63 -14.76
N LEU A 137 -9.32 24.90 -14.30
CA LEU A 137 -8.65 25.13 -13.03
C LEU A 137 -7.60 26.24 -13.15
N LYS A 138 -7.78 27.31 -12.36
CA LYS A 138 -6.97 28.53 -12.45
C LYS A 138 -6.08 28.76 -11.25
N ALA A 139 -6.35 28.15 -10.10
CA ALA A 139 -5.48 28.20 -8.91
C ALA A 139 -5.89 27.15 -7.87
N VAL A 140 -4.93 26.78 -7.01
CA VAL A 140 -5.13 25.85 -5.89
C VAL A 140 -4.76 26.51 -4.56
N ILE A 141 -5.52 26.25 -3.51
CA ILE A 141 -5.08 26.40 -2.11
C ILE A 141 -5.02 24.99 -1.52
N SER A 142 -3.82 24.53 -1.19
CA SER A 142 -3.59 23.18 -0.65
C SER A 142 -3.17 23.28 0.81
N ILE A 143 -3.90 22.57 1.70
CA ILE A 143 -3.78 22.70 3.15
C ILE A 143 -3.38 21.36 3.76
N CYS A 144 -2.32 21.33 4.58
CA CYS A 144 -1.86 20.14 5.32
C CYS A 144 -1.86 18.86 4.45
N SER A 145 -1.09 18.88 3.36
CA SER A 145 -1.02 17.80 2.38
C SER A 145 0.42 17.50 1.99
N THR A 146 0.69 16.30 1.43
CA THR A 146 2.02 15.98 0.89
C THR A 146 2.11 15.98 -0.63
N ASP A 147 3.32 16.24 -1.11
CA ASP A 147 3.83 16.07 -2.47
C ASP A 147 4.47 14.68 -2.69
N MET A 148 4.73 13.92 -1.61
CA MET A 148 5.38 12.62 -1.61
C MET A 148 4.58 11.62 -0.75
N ARG A 149 3.87 10.68 -1.39
CA ARG A 149 2.97 9.75 -0.70
C ARG A 149 3.71 8.72 0.18
N TYR A 150 4.88 8.24 -0.24
CA TYR A 150 5.64 7.28 0.57
C TYR A 150 6.31 7.94 1.77
N ASP A 151 7.08 9.01 1.53
CA ASP A 151 7.99 9.57 2.55
C ASP A 151 7.30 10.39 3.65
N ASP A 152 6.20 11.05 3.30
CA ASP A 152 5.61 12.13 4.09
C ASP A 152 4.08 12.02 4.21
N ASP A 153 3.50 10.85 3.88
CA ASP A 153 2.10 10.53 4.21
C ASP A 153 1.98 9.58 5.41
N ILE A 154 0.75 9.29 5.84
CA ILE A 154 0.44 8.46 7.00
C ILE A 154 1.02 7.04 6.95
N HIS A 155 1.58 6.61 5.82
CA HIS A 155 2.03 5.23 5.60
C HIS A 155 3.44 4.98 6.10
N TYR A 156 4.42 5.76 5.63
CA TYR A 156 5.84 5.58 5.95
C TYR A 156 6.50 6.91 6.27
N MET A 157 7.56 6.86 7.08
CA MET A 157 8.46 7.98 7.32
C MET A 157 9.88 7.43 7.38
N GLY A 158 10.75 7.87 6.46
CA GLY A 158 12.13 7.39 6.38
C GLY A 158 12.25 5.87 6.21
N GLY A 159 11.33 5.23 5.49
CA GLY A 159 11.27 3.77 5.33
C GLY A 159 10.82 2.99 6.56
N CYS A 160 10.37 3.68 7.63
CA CYS A 160 9.72 3.07 8.78
C CYS A 160 8.20 3.08 8.58
N ILE A 161 7.52 1.99 8.93
CA ILE A 161 6.05 1.91 8.92
C ILE A 161 5.50 2.76 10.06
N LEU A 162 4.71 3.78 9.75
CA LEU A 162 3.98 4.55 10.76
C LEU A 162 2.82 3.71 11.32
N THR A 163 2.52 3.84 12.61
CA THR A 163 1.28 3.22 13.13
C THR A 163 0.03 3.83 12.51
N GLU A 164 0.13 5.06 11.99
CA GLU A 164 -0.93 5.72 11.24
C GLU A 164 -1.33 4.99 9.95
N ASN A 165 -0.47 4.14 9.36
CA ASN A 165 -0.82 3.33 8.21
C ASN A 165 -2.04 2.44 8.52
N LEU A 166 -2.01 1.77 9.68
CA LEU A 166 -3.10 0.93 10.15
C LEU A 166 -4.29 1.75 10.66
N THR A 167 -4.06 2.75 11.52
CA THR A 167 -5.15 3.50 12.17
C THR A 167 -5.91 4.38 11.19
N TRP A 168 -5.25 4.87 10.14
CA TRP A 168 -5.95 5.53 9.04
C TRP A 168 -6.78 4.54 8.21
N ALA A 169 -6.25 3.34 7.91
CA ALA A 169 -7.02 2.31 7.22
C ALA A 169 -8.27 1.91 8.02
N ALA A 170 -8.15 1.77 9.34
CA ALA A 170 -9.26 1.53 10.25
C ALA A 170 -10.27 2.69 10.29
N SER A 171 -9.78 3.93 10.19
CA SER A 171 -10.62 5.14 10.12
C SER A 171 -11.42 5.19 8.82
N MET A 172 -10.79 4.89 7.67
CA MET A 172 -11.46 4.77 6.39
C MET A 172 -12.45 3.60 6.37
N PHE A 173 -12.11 2.47 6.98
CA PHE A 173 -13.00 1.33 7.15
C PHE A 173 -14.27 1.71 7.94
N SER A 174 -14.11 2.54 8.98
CA SER A 174 -15.23 3.13 9.72
C SER A 174 -16.06 4.08 8.83
N ILE A 175 -15.43 5.04 8.16
CA ILE A 175 -16.12 6.06 7.34
C ILE A 175 -16.88 5.41 6.18
N ASN A 176 -16.24 4.50 5.44
CA ASN A 176 -16.79 3.83 4.26
C ASN A 176 -17.98 2.92 4.58
N SER A 177 -18.11 2.48 5.84
CA SER A 177 -19.27 1.71 6.31
C SER A 177 -20.55 2.55 6.46
N SER A 178 -20.47 3.88 6.36
CA SER A 178 -21.60 4.78 6.64
C SER A 178 -22.65 4.78 5.51
N PRO A 179 -23.96 4.81 5.84
CA PRO A 179 -25.04 4.82 4.85
C PRO A 179 -25.17 6.18 4.15
N PRO A 180 -25.64 6.24 2.89
CA PRO A 180 -26.12 7.49 2.30
C PRO A 180 -27.42 7.93 3.00
N ASP A 181 -27.74 9.22 2.95
CA ASP A 181 -28.97 9.74 3.57
C ASP A 181 -30.22 9.38 2.70
N PRO A 182 -31.19 8.62 3.24
CA PRO A 182 -32.41 8.24 2.52
C PRO A 182 -33.20 9.43 1.96
N ALA A 183 -33.13 10.60 2.61
CA ALA A 183 -33.84 11.79 2.16
C ALA A 183 -33.29 12.37 0.84
N LEU A 184 -32.07 12.01 0.43
CA LEU A 184 -31.46 12.47 -0.82
C LEU A 184 -31.49 11.41 -1.90
N VAL A 185 -31.14 10.17 -1.56
CA VAL A 185 -31.03 9.11 -2.55
C VAL A 185 -32.30 8.28 -2.72
N GLY A 186 -33.30 8.43 -1.84
CA GLY A 186 -34.57 7.70 -1.91
C GLY A 186 -34.41 6.21 -1.61
N ASP A 187 -35.32 5.37 -2.12
CA ASP A 187 -35.43 3.94 -1.78
C ASP A 187 -34.16 3.10 -2.07
N GLN A 188 -33.27 3.58 -2.95
CA GLN A 188 -31.98 2.94 -3.26
C GLN A 188 -30.92 3.09 -2.16
N TRP A 189 -31.16 3.88 -1.10
CA TRP A 189 -30.17 4.14 -0.05
C TRP A 189 -29.62 2.85 0.55
N ARG A 190 -30.50 1.87 0.76
CA ARG A 190 -30.20 0.59 1.40
C ARG A 190 -29.35 -0.29 0.50
N ASP A 191 -29.70 -0.37 -0.79
CA ASP A 191 -28.95 -1.15 -1.78
C ASP A 191 -27.55 -0.56 -2.00
N LEU A 192 -27.44 0.77 -2.07
CA LEU A 192 -26.14 1.46 -2.14
C LEU A 192 -25.28 1.17 -0.91
N TRP A 193 -25.89 1.22 0.29
CA TRP A 193 -25.20 0.94 1.53
C TRP A 193 -24.70 -0.51 1.61
N LEU A 194 -25.58 -1.49 1.40
CA LEU A 194 -25.20 -2.91 1.45
C LEU A 194 -24.16 -3.25 0.39
N LYS A 195 -24.29 -2.73 -0.84
CA LYS A 195 -23.28 -2.93 -1.89
C LYS A 195 -21.90 -2.39 -1.48
N ARG A 196 -21.83 -1.26 -0.77
CA ARG A 196 -20.58 -0.72 -0.23
C ARG A 196 -20.01 -1.60 0.87
N LEU A 197 -20.83 -2.17 1.75
CA LEU A 197 -20.38 -3.10 2.79
C LEU A 197 -19.84 -4.41 2.19
N GLU A 198 -20.53 -4.95 1.18
CA GLU A 198 -20.17 -6.20 0.50
C GLU A 198 -18.93 -6.04 -0.38
N SER A 199 -18.89 -4.99 -1.19
CA SER A 199 -17.83 -4.76 -2.18
C SER A 199 -16.67 -3.94 -1.63
N GLY A 200 -16.83 -3.29 -0.48
CA GLY A 200 -15.76 -2.53 0.18
C GLY A 200 -14.65 -3.44 0.67
N GLY A 201 -13.42 -2.92 0.66
CA GLY A 201 -12.24 -3.61 1.17
C GLY A 201 -11.68 -2.94 2.41
N LEU A 202 -10.69 -3.59 3.04
CA LEU A 202 -9.83 -2.99 4.05
C LEU A 202 -8.55 -2.51 3.37
N PHE A 203 -8.39 -1.19 3.20
CA PHE A 203 -7.22 -0.63 2.50
C PHE A 203 -5.87 -0.99 3.16
N ALA A 204 -5.90 -1.43 4.43
CA ALA A 204 -4.70 -1.89 5.13
C ALA A 204 -3.98 -3.03 4.38
N GLU A 205 -4.69 -3.91 3.68
CA GLU A 205 -4.05 -5.00 2.94
C GLU A 205 -3.08 -4.46 1.87
N GLU A 206 -3.60 -3.68 0.92
CA GLU A 206 -2.83 -3.09 -0.18
C GLU A 206 -1.70 -2.20 0.35
N TRP A 207 -1.98 -1.31 1.30
CA TRP A 207 -0.96 -0.37 1.83
C TRP A 207 0.21 -1.06 2.53
N HIS A 208 -0.03 -2.22 3.16
CA HIS A 208 1.03 -2.99 3.82
C HIS A 208 1.73 -3.96 2.87
N GLN A 209 1.15 -4.27 1.69
CA GLN A 209 1.86 -4.99 0.63
C GLN A 209 2.94 -4.10 -0.02
N HIS A 210 2.67 -2.79 -0.18
CA HIS A 210 3.61 -1.84 -0.76
C HIS A 210 4.60 -1.26 0.27
N GLN A 211 5.54 -2.08 0.75
CA GLN A 211 6.53 -1.71 1.77
C GLN A 211 7.68 -0.80 1.28
N ARG A 212 7.82 -0.63 -0.03
CA ARG A 212 8.86 0.18 -0.70
C ARG A 212 8.23 1.29 -1.52
N CYS A 213 9.01 2.31 -1.89
CA CYS A 213 8.55 3.38 -2.76
C CYS A 213 8.46 2.91 -4.23
N ASP A 214 7.47 2.10 -4.53
CA ASP A 214 7.19 1.57 -5.87
C ASP A 214 6.15 2.44 -6.63
N ASP A 215 5.68 1.94 -7.77
CA ASP A 215 4.73 2.65 -8.64
C ASP A 215 3.38 2.95 -7.95
N PHE A 216 3.02 2.18 -6.92
CA PHE A 216 1.82 2.45 -6.12
C PHE A 216 1.93 3.78 -5.37
N TRP A 217 3.11 4.14 -4.87
CA TRP A 217 3.30 5.42 -4.19
C TRP A 217 3.66 6.56 -5.14
N LYS A 218 4.39 6.25 -6.23
CA LYS A 218 4.81 7.24 -7.22
C LYS A 218 3.62 7.80 -8.00
N HIS A 219 2.63 6.98 -8.35
CA HIS A 219 1.44 7.51 -9.02
C HIS A 219 0.72 8.49 -8.08
N ALA A 220 0.53 9.72 -8.54
CA ALA A 220 -0.05 10.83 -7.77
C ALA A 220 0.85 11.46 -6.67
N SER A 221 2.15 11.14 -6.63
CA SER A 221 3.15 11.95 -5.93
C SER A 221 3.61 13.10 -6.82
N ILE A 222 3.40 14.34 -6.38
CA ILE A 222 3.79 15.55 -7.13
C ILE A 222 5.31 15.71 -7.19
N GLY A 223 6.03 15.17 -6.21
CA GLY A 223 7.48 15.22 -6.15
C GLY A 223 8.19 14.53 -7.31
N GLU A 224 7.50 13.64 -8.04
CA GLU A 224 7.99 13.00 -9.26
C GLU A 224 8.16 14.01 -10.41
N ASP A 225 7.22 14.96 -10.56
CA ASP A 225 7.30 16.02 -11.57
C ASP A 225 6.54 17.27 -11.13
N TYR A 226 7.24 18.18 -10.46
CA TYR A 226 6.70 19.49 -10.10
C TYR A 226 6.32 20.36 -11.31
N SER A 227 6.86 20.10 -12.50
CA SER A 227 6.55 20.88 -13.72
C SER A 227 5.16 20.55 -14.28
N SER A 228 4.56 19.46 -13.79
CA SER A 228 3.19 19.06 -14.13
C SER A 228 2.15 20.10 -13.72
N ILE A 229 2.40 20.83 -12.63
CA ILE A 229 1.52 21.89 -12.14
C ILE A 229 1.84 23.21 -12.86
N GLN A 230 0.84 23.75 -13.56
CA GLN A 230 0.96 24.99 -14.33
C GLN A 230 0.12 26.16 -13.79
N CYS A 231 -0.80 25.88 -12.85
CA CYS A 231 -1.60 26.90 -12.19
C CYS A 231 -0.93 27.37 -10.88
N PRO A 232 -1.20 28.61 -10.43
CA PRO A 232 -0.77 29.12 -9.14
C PRO A 232 -1.17 28.24 -7.94
N VAL A 233 -0.29 28.12 -6.95
CA VAL A 233 -0.51 27.31 -5.73
C VAL A 233 -0.23 28.10 -4.45
N TYR A 234 -1.18 28.10 -3.51
CA TYR A 234 -0.96 28.57 -2.15
C TYR A 234 -0.92 27.37 -1.19
N LEU A 235 0.23 27.13 -0.58
CA LEU A 235 0.48 26.04 0.35
C LEU A 235 0.27 26.54 1.79
N VAL A 236 -0.50 25.81 2.59
CA VAL A 236 -0.87 26.22 3.95
C VAL A 236 -0.73 25.04 4.90
N GLY A 237 -0.14 25.24 6.08
CA GLY A 237 0.00 24.20 7.09
C GLY A 237 0.35 24.77 8.46
N GLY A 238 0.77 23.92 9.39
CA GLY A 238 1.15 24.36 10.72
C GLY A 238 2.17 23.47 11.41
N TRP A 239 2.98 24.03 12.30
CA TRP A 239 4.13 23.33 12.87
C TRP A 239 3.83 22.05 13.66
N MET A 240 2.60 21.86 14.13
CA MET A 240 2.21 20.60 14.76
C MET A 240 1.65 19.57 13.77
N ASP A 241 1.46 19.96 12.51
CA ASP A 241 1.00 19.11 11.43
C ASP A 241 2.20 18.40 10.75
N PRO A 242 2.11 17.08 10.50
CA PRO A 242 3.20 16.32 9.91
C PRO A 242 3.54 16.72 8.47
N TYR A 243 2.58 17.26 7.72
CA TYR A 243 2.74 17.59 6.29
C TYR A 243 3.47 18.92 6.03
N THR A 244 3.96 19.59 7.07
CA THR A 244 4.59 20.91 6.95
C THR A 244 5.82 20.91 6.04
N ASN A 245 6.57 19.80 5.98
CA ASN A 245 7.74 19.65 5.12
C ASN A 245 7.45 19.93 3.64
N THR A 246 6.26 19.54 3.16
CA THR A 246 5.81 19.72 1.78
C THR A 246 5.78 21.17 1.35
N ILE A 247 5.41 22.08 2.25
CA ILE A 247 5.36 23.52 1.94
C ILE A 247 6.72 24.01 1.47
N PHE A 248 7.77 23.62 2.19
CA PHE A 248 9.14 24.00 1.88
C PHE A 248 9.66 23.36 0.60
N ARG A 249 9.42 22.05 0.39
CA ARG A 249 9.80 21.35 -0.86
C ARG A 249 9.09 21.93 -2.08
N MET A 250 7.80 22.20 -1.99
CA MET A 250 7.02 22.76 -3.10
C MET A 250 7.40 24.22 -3.40
N LEU A 251 7.70 25.02 -2.37
CA LEU A 251 8.25 26.39 -2.54
C LEU A 251 9.68 26.41 -3.09
N GLU A 252 10.42 25.32 -2.99
CA GLU A 252 11.72 25.18 -3.64
C GLU A 252 11.52 24.82 -5.13
N ASN A 253 10.70 23.81 -5.40
CA ASN A 253 10.70 23.11 -6.69
C ASN A 253 9.73 23.64 -7.76
N LEU A 254 8.50 24.02 -7.40
CA LEU A 254 7.54 24.62 -8.36
C LEU A 254 8.13 25.83 -9.13
N LYS A 255 7.61 26.14 -10.31
CA LYS A 255 8.02 27.35 -11.07
C LYS A 255 6.86 28.31 -11.37
N VAL A 256 5.67 27.94 -10.92
CA VAL A 256 4.46 28.75 -11.00
C VAL A 256 4.42 29.81 -9.89
N PRO A 257 3.56 30.84 -10.01
CA PRO A 257 3.27 31.73 -8.90
C PRO A 257 2.82 30.94 -7.66
N ARG A 258 3.50 31.14 -6.53
CA ARG A 258 3.30 30.33 -5.32
C ARG A 258 3.52 31.11 -4.05
N LYS A 259 2.81 30.71 -2.99
CA LYS A 259 2.89 31.28 -1.64
C LYS A 259 2.89 30.16 -0.61
N GLY A 260 3.54 30.37 0.52
CA GLY A 260 3.51 29.47 1.67
C GLY A 260 3.05 30.17 2.95
N LEU A 261 2.26 29.46 3.76
CA LEU A 261 1.79 29.94 5.05
C LEU A 261 1.90 28.82 6.10
N VAL A 262 2.69 29.04 7.15
CA VAL A 262 2.86 28.06 8.24
C VAL A 262 2.52 28.70 9.59
N GLY A 263 1.42 28.27 10.21
CA GLY A 263 1.06 28.70 11.57
C GLY A 263 1.56 27.73 12.64
N PRO A 264 1.18 27.94 13.91
CA PRO A 264 1.47 26.97 14.98
C PRO A 264 0.46 25.82 15.05
N TRP A 265 -0.49 25.76 14.11
CA TRP A 265 -1.66 24.87 14.18
C TRP A 265 -1.28 23.39 13.99
N GLY A 266 -2.16 22.50 14.44
CA GLY A 266 -2.22 21.12 13.95
C GLY A 266 -2.97 21.02 12.61
N HIS A 267 -3.46 19.81 12.29
CA HIS A 267 -4.16 19.43 11.06
C HIS A 267 -5.55 20.08 10.93
N LYS A 268 -5.59 21.41 10.76
CA LYS A 268 -6.79 22.26 10.75
C LYS A 268 -6.64 23.45 9.80
N TYR A 269 -7.77 24.06 9.43
CA TYR A 269 -7.74 25.34 8.72
C TYR A 269 -7.31 26.47 9.68
N PRO A 270 -6.58 27.49 9.19
CA PRO A 270 -6.05 28.54 10.07
C PRO A 270 -7.07 29.43 10.80
N ASN A 271 -8.32 29.52 10.30
CA ASN A 271 -9.39 30.31 10.94
C ASN A 271 -10.01 29.65 12.17
N PHE A 272 -9.73 28.37 12.41
CA PHE A 272 -10.13 27.67 13.64
C PHE A 272 -9.04 26.70 14.12
N GLY A 273 -7.79 26.93 13.70
CA GLY A 273 -6.66 26.09 14.05
C GLY A 273 -6.21 26.29 15.50
N TYR A 274 -5.83 25.19 16.14
CA TYR A 274 -5.24 25.16 17.46
C TYR A 274 -3.88 24.45 17.44
N PRO A 275 -2.91 24.86 18.28
CA PRO A 275 -2.94 26.06 19.13
C PRO A 275 -3.04 27.33 18.26
N GLY A 276 -3.64 28.38 18.82
CA GLY A 276 -3.68 29.68 18.17
C GLY A 276 -2.28 30.33 18.05
N PRO A 277 -2.18 31.51 17.41
CA PRO A 277 -3.28 32.36 17.01
C PRO A 277 -4.02 31.85 15.77
N GLN A 278 -5.34 31.91 15.82
CA GLN A 278 -6.18 31.82 14.63
C GLN A 278 -6.05 33.12 13.83
N ILE A 279 -6.18 33.01 12.51
CA ILE A 279 -6.07 34.16 11.60
C ILE A 279 -7.29 34.27 10.70
N GLY A 280 -7.49 35.45 10.11
CA GLY A 280 -8.47 35.72 9.07
C GLY A 280 -8.16 35.01 7.75
N PHE A 281 -8.16 33.67 7.77
CA PHE A 281 -7.81 32.85 6.63
C PHE A 281 -8.77 33.02 5.47
N LEU A 282 -10.08 33.04 5.74
CA LEU A 282 -11.08 33.21 4.69
C LEU A 282 -10.88 34.54 3.95
N GLN A 283 -10.50 35.61 4.67
CA GLN A 283 -10.17 36.90 4.08
C GLN A 283 -8.90 36.84 3.22
N GLU A 284 -7.90 36.06 3.65
CA GLU A 284 -6.67 35.83 2.89
C GLU A 284 -6.93 34.99 1.63
N SER A 285 -7.74 33.93 1.73
CA SER A 285 -8.16 33.12 0.59
C SER A 285 -8.91 33.94 -0.45
N ILE A 286 -9.80 34.87 -0.05
CA ILE A 286 -10.48 35.77 -1.00
C ILE A 286 -9.48 36.62 -1.79
N ARG A 287 -8.39 37.11 -1.18
CA ARG A 287 -7.36 37.88 -1.90
C ARG A 287 -6.65 37.03 -2.97
N TRP A 288 -6.45 35.75 -2.69
CA TRP A 288 -5.88 34.79 -3.64
C TRP A 288 -6.87 34.49 -4.78
N TRP A 289 -8.13 34.22 -4.44
CA TRP A 289 -9.17 33.95 -5.43
C TRP A 289 -9.49 35.14 -6.31
N ASP A 290 -9.54 36.36 -5.77
CA ASP A 290 -9.79 37.57 -6.54
C ASP A 290 -8.65 37.80 -7.56
N LYS A 291 -7.39 37.50 -7.19
CA LYS A 291 -6.23 37.61 -8.08
C LYS A 291 -6.33 36.64 -9.26
N TRP A 292 -6.59 35.37 -9.00
CA TRP A 292 -6.45 34.32 -10.02
C TRP A 292 -7.74 33.96 -10.74
N LEU A 293 -8.90 34.10 -10.09
CA LEU A 293 -10.19 33.74 -10.69
C LEU A 293 -10.92 34.96 -11.29
N LYS A 294 -10.63 36.18 -10.78
CA LYS A 294 -11.25 37.43 -11.24
C LYS A 294 -10.24 38.42 -11.87
N GLY A 295 -8.94 38.11 -11.88
CA GLY A 295 -7.91 38.99 -12.43
C GLY A 295 -7.69 40.30 -11.67
N SER A 296 -8.14 40.38 -10.41
CA SER A 296 -8.05 41.61 -9.61
C SER A 296 -6.65 41.82 -9.02
N GLU A 297 -6.19 43.07 -8.90
CA GLU A 297 -4.92 43.37 -8.25
C GLU A 297 -5.11 43.50 -6.73
N THR A 298 -4.78 42.44 -6.00
CA THR A 298 -4.97 42.35 -4.53
C THR A 298 -3.69 42.60 -3.73
N GLY A 299 -2.56 42.79 -4.42
CA GLY A 299 -1.24 42.95 -3.80
C GLY A 299 -0.67 41.70 -3.12
N ILE A 300 -1.37 40.55 -3.16
CA ILE A 300 -0.92 39.31 -2.48
C ILE A 300 0.43 38.80 -3.01
N MET A 301 0.71 39.04 -4.29
CA MET A 301 1.98 38.66 -4.94
C MET A 301 3.11 39.68 -4.72
N HIS A 302 2.83 40.84 -4.12
CA HIS A 302 3.86 41.79 -3.70
C HIS A 302 4.33 41.53 -2.26
N GLU A 303 3.70 40.58 -1.57
CA GLU A 303 4.05 40.17 -0.20
C GLU A 303 5.00 38.97 -0.24
N PRO A 304 5.85 38.77 0.80
CA PRO A 304 6.87 37.71 0.84
C PRO A 304 6.36 36.32 0.46
N MET A 305 7.18 35.51 -0.23
CA MET A 305 6.80 34.18 -0.72
C MET A 305 6.30 33.27 0.41
N LEU A 306 7.02 33.24 1.53
CA LEU A 306 6.67 32.45 2.71
C LEU A 306 6.39 33.38 3.89
N ARG A 307 5.32 33.09 4.61
CA ARG A 307 5.05 33.66 5.92
C ARG A 307 4.87 32.53 6.92
N CYS A 308 5.67 32.52 7.98
CA CYS A 308 5.60 31.46 9.00
C CYS A 308 5.53 32.04 10.42
N TYR A 309 5.02 31.27 11.37
CA TYR A 309 4.89 31.67 12.75
C TYR A 309 6.09 31.16 13.56
N LEU A 310 7.04 32.02 13.90
CA LEU A 310 8.18 31.65 14.73
C LEU A 310 7.71 31.51 16.18
N GLN A 311 7.76 30.29 16.71
CA GLN A 311 7.25 29.96 18.04
C GLN A 311 8.26 30.35 19.12
N ASP A 312 7.81 30.94 20.23
CA ASP A 312 8.69 31.26 21.37
C ASP A 312 8.88 30.06 22.31
N THR A 313 9.91 30.13 23.15
CA THR A 313 10.18 29.16 24.22
C THR A 313 8.97 28.96 25.12
N THR A 314 8.61 27.69 25.35
CA THR A 314 7.62 27.32 26.38
C THR A 314 7.96 25.98 27.03
N PRO A 315 7.42 25.71 28.23
CA PRO A 315 7.40 24.37 28.79
C PRO A 315 6.69 23.35 27.87
N PRO A 316 7.05 22.06 27.97
CA PRO A 316 6.36 21.01 27.23
C PRO A 316 4.92 20.91 27.72
N ALA A 317 3.99 20.84 26.77
CA ALA A 317 2.59 20.59 27.04
C ALA A 317 1.99 19.81 25.87
N PRO A 318 1.31 18.68 26.13
CA PRO A 318 0.58 17.92 25.09
C PRO A 318 -0.56 18.71 24.41
N TYR A 319 -0.90 19.87 24.95
CA TYR A 319 -1.93 20.76 24.42
C TYR A 319 -1.71 22.20 24.85
N MET A 320 -2.02 23.14 23.95
CA MET A 320 -2.09 24.57 24.23
C MET A 320 -3.25 25.20 23.47
N ASN A 321 -3.98 26.10 24.12
CA ASN A 321 -4.97 26.94 23.42
C ASN A 321 -4.29 27.96 22.49
N HIS A 322 -3.12 28.44 22.87
CA HIS A 322 -2.39 29.49 22.16
C HIS A 322 -0.89 29.26 22.29
N ARG A 323 -0.17 29.35 21.17
CA ARG A 323 1.28 29.24 21.07
C ARG A 323 1.87 30.65 21.00
N PRO A 324 2.64 31.11 22.00
CA PRO A 324 3.37 32.37 21.90
C PRO A 324 4.36 32.37 20.73
N GLY A 325 4.55 33.52 20.10
CA GLY A 325 5.42 33.66 18.94
C GLY A 325 5.11 34.90 18.11
N SER A 326 5.74 34.97 16.94
CA SER A 326 5.61 36.08 16.00
C SER A 326 5.61 35.62 14.55
N TRP A 327 4.83 36.28 13.70
CA TRP A 327 4.90 36.05 12.25
C TRP A 327 6.21 36.61 11.68
N VAL A 328 6.87 35.81 10.85
CA VAL A 328 8.11 36.15 10.16
C VAL A 328 7.98 35.82 8.66
N ALA A 329 8.83 36.43 7.82
CA ALA A 329 8.72 36.37 6.37
C ALA A 329 10.01 35.92 5.70
N GLU A 330 9.88 35.24 4.55
CA GLU A 330 10.98 34.97 3.62
C GLU A 330 10.56 35.34 2.18
N ASP A 331 11.35 36.20 1.53
CA ASP A 331 11.05 36.73 0.19
C ASP A 331 11.20 35.66 -0.90
N SER A 332 12.11 34.72 -0.70
CA SER A 332 12.24 33.49 -1.49
C SER A 332 12.68 32.34 -0.60
N TRP A 333 12.36 31.10 -0.98
CA TRP A 333 12.85 29.90 -0.27
C TRP A 333 13.92 29.15 -1.08
N SER A 334 13.79 29.11 -2.42
CA SER A 334 14.74 28.43 -3.30
C SER A 334 16.13 29.08 -3.37
N ASP A 335 16.23 30.39 -3.11
CA ASP A 335 17.50 31.13 -3.19
C ASP A 335 18.18 31.29 -1.82
N LEU A 336 17.49 30.88 -0.75
CA LEU A 336 18.06 30.84 0.59
C LEU A 336 18.99 29.63 0.70
N LYS A 337 20.26 29.89 0.96
CA LYS A 337 21.15 28.89 1.57
C LYS A 337 21.03 29.11 3.07
N PRO A 338 20.21 28.33 3.81
CA PRO A 338 20.12 28.48 5.25
C PRO A 338 21.53 28.45 5.85
N THR A 339 21.82 29.42 6.71
CA THR A 339 23.08 29.42 7.46
C THR A 339 22.98 28.31 8.48
N PHE A 340 23.89 27.34 8.39
CA PHE A 340 23.87 26.20 9.31
C PHE A 340 24.84 26.41 10.47
N LEU A 341 24.31 26.36 11.69
CA LEU A 341 25.12 26.18 12.88
C LEU A 341 25.48 24.70 13.01
N LYS A 342 26.78 24.44 12.92
CA LYS A 342 27.33 23.09 12.96
C LYS A 342 27.76 22.71 14.37
N PHE A 343 27.32 21.54 14.81
CA PHE A 343 27.71 20.91 16.07
C PHE A 343 28.27 19.51 15.81
N GLY A 344 29.46 19.24 16.31
CA GLY A 344 30.02 17.90 16.42
C GLY A 344 29.46 17.15 17.62
N LEU A 345 29.36 15.83 17.52
CA LEU A 345 28.88 15.00 18.62
C LEU A 345 30.07 14.57 19.49
N SER A 346 29.96 14.71 20.81
CA SER A 346 30.89 14.17 21.82
C SER A 346 30.08 13.54 22.96
N PRO A 347 30.63 12.65 23.80
CA PRO A 347 29.86 12.02 24.86
C PRO A 347 29.09 13.03 25.74
N GLY A 348 27.75 13.00 25.64
CA GLY A 348 26.85 13.89 26.38
C GLY A 348 26.79 15.34 25.87
N GLN A 349 27.49 15.71 24.81
CA GLN A 349 27.70 17.11 24.42
C GLN A 349 27.64 17.33 22.90
N LEU A 350 27.03 18.45 22.50
CA LEU A 350 27.15 19.05 21.17
C LEU A 350 28.24 20.13 21.22
N THR A 351 29.33 19.95 20.48
CA THR A 351 30.46 20.89 20.44
C THR A 351 30.41 21.73 19.17
N THR A 352 30.55 23.06 19.26
CA THR A 352 30.56 23.94 18.08
C THR A 352 31.64 23.50 17.06
N GLY A 353 31.26 23.38 15.79
CA GLY A 353 32.15 22.93 14.72
C GLY A 353 32.18 21.41 14.55
N ASN A 354 33.37 20.85 14.31
CA ASN A 354 33.56 19.39 14.21
C ASN A 354 33.78 18.78 15.60
N SER A 355 33.50 17.49 15.73
CA SER A 355 33.87 16.75 16.94
C SER A 355 35.39 16.62 17.05
N SER A 356 35.90 16.72 18.28
CA SER A 356 37.27 16.31 18.63
C SER A 356 37.31 14.97 19.37
N SER A 357 36.16 14.32 19.56
CA SER A 357 36.04 13.06 20.27
C SER A 357 36.21 11.88 19.32
N ASP A 358 37.05 10.93 19.70
CA ASP A 358 37.26 9.63 19.03
C ASP A 358 36.33 8.52 19.56
N LYS A 359 35.33 8.89 20.38
CA LYS A 359 34.49 7.92 21.07
C LYS A 359 33.43 7.31 20.16
N LYS A 360 33.19 6.03 20.39
CA LYS A 360 32.05 5.28 19.86
C LYS A 360 31.10 5.01 21.01
N LEU A 361 29.83 5.29 20.83
CA LEU A 361 28.81 5.19 21.87
C LEU A 361 27.71 4.24 21.42
N ASP A 362 27.40 3.27 22.26
CA ASP A 362 26.36 2.29 21.98
C ASP A 362 25.01 2.72 22.58
N ILE A 363 23.92 2.40 21.91
CA ILE A 363 22.56 2.58 22.40
C ILE A 363 21.68 1.40 22.01
N CYS A 364 21.05 0.79 23.01
CA CYS A 364 19.98 -0.19 22.86
C CYS A 364 18.79 0.35 23.66
N SER A 365 17.80 0.91 22.96
CA SER A 365 16.66 1.57 23.57
C SER A 365 15.58 0.54 23.97
N PRO A 366 14.92 0.70 25.13
CA PRO A 366 13.73 -0.08 25.43
C PRO A 366 12.62 0.27 24.43
N GLN A 367 11.78 -0.71 24.07
CA GLN A 367 10.69 -0.51 23.09
C GLN A 367 9.62 0.49 23.55
N THR A 368 9.66 0.90 24.82
CA THR A 368 8.80 1.93 25.40
C THR A 368 9.29 3.37 25.14
N VAL A 369 10.41 3.56 24.43
CA VAL A 369 10.79 4.89 23.91
C VAL A 369 9.83 5.28 22.78
N GLY A 370 9.19 6.43 22.92
CA GLY A 370 8.29 7.06 21.94
C GLY A 370 6.95 7.52 22.54
N PHE A 371 6.54 7.01 23.71
CA PHE A 371 5.21 7.29 24.29
C PHE A 371 4.98 8.75 24.73
N ALA A 372 6.00 9.50 25.11
CA ALA A 372 5.91 10.95 25.33
C ALA A 372 6.19 11.76 24.05
N GLY A 373 6.42 11.09 22.92
CA GLY A 373 6.62 11.70 21.60
C GLY A 373 5.37 12.38 21.04
N GLY A 374 4.18 12.10 21.57
CA GLY A 374 2.91 12.56 20.98
C GLY A 374 2.54 11.76 19.73
N ARG A 375 1.36 12.04 19.18
CA ARG A 375 0.89 11.40 17.94
C ARG A 375 1.61 11.95 16.71
N TRP A 376 1.65 11.16 15.64
CA TRP A 376 2.15 11.65 14.34
C TRP A 376 1.19 12.69 13.73
N LEU A 377 -0.12 12.37 13.68
CA LEU A 377 -1.16 13.28 13.24
C LEU A 377 -1.82 13.97 14.45
N VAL A 378 -1.68 15.30 14.54
CA VAL A 378 -2.21 16.11 15.63
C VAL A 378 -3.27 17.07 15.09
N PHE A 379 -4.51 16.95 15.54
CA PHE A 379 -5.65 17.80 15.14
C PHE A 379 -5.76 19.10 15.96
N GLY A 380 -4.86 19.32 16.91
CA GLY A 380 -4.87 20.51 17.78
C GLY A 380 -5.88 20.41 18.92
N VAL A 381 -6.06 19.21 19.48
CA VAL A 381 -6.97 18.89 20.59
C VAL A 381 -6.19 18.32 21.77
N GLU A 382 -6.83 18.20 22.93
CA GLU A 382 -6.17 17.83 24.17
C GLU A 382 -5.47 16.46 24.11
N GLY A 383 -4.19 16.43 24.52
CA GLY A 383 -3.45 15.18 24.75
C GLY A 383 -2.80 14.55 23.51
N GLU A 384 -2.88 15.17 22.33
CA GLU A 384 -2.26 14.64 21.12
C GLU A 384 -0.82 15.08 20.90
N GLY A 385 -0.46 16.29 21.35
CA GLY A 385 0.88 16.85 21.20
C GLY A 385 1.92 16.15 22.09
N PRO A 386 3.21 16.44 21.89
CA PRO A 386 4.28 15.82 22.67
C PRO A 386 4.24 16.22 24.14
N GLY A 387 4.56 15.24 25.01
CA GLY A 387 4.81 15.46 26.43
C GLY A 387 6.23 15.98 26.71
N ASP A 388 6.61 15.94 27.99
CA ASP A 388 7.97 16.30 28.41
C ASP A 388 8.98 15.23 27.96
N GLN A 389 9.94 15.62 27.13
CA GLN A 389 10.93 14.70 26.54
C GLN A 389 11.96 14.18 27.55
N ARG A 390 11.91 14.60 28.82
CA ARG A 390 12.65 13.92 29.89
C ARG A 390 12.25 12.44 30.05
N LEU A 391 11.01 12.09 29.71
CA LEU A 391 10.52 10.71 29.76
C LEU A 391 11.24 9.83 28.72
N GLU A 392 11.53 10.38 27.55
CA GLU A 392 12.27 9.69 26.48
C GLU A 392 13.77 9.63 26.75
N ALA A 393 14.31 10.65 27.42
CA ALA A 393 15.74 10.82 27.65
C ALA A 393 16.40 9.63 28.38
N GLY A 394 15.64 8.86 29.17
CA GLY A 394 16.15 7.68 29.89
C GLY A 394 16.46 6.48 29.00
N GLY A 395 15.88 6.42 27.80
CA GLY A 395 16.09 5.33 26.83
C GLY A 395 16.87 5.74 25.58
N SER A 396 17.46 6.94 25.57
CA SER A 396 18.14 7.53 24.41
C SER A 396 19.57 7.92 24.71
N LEU A 397 20.40 7.99 23.67
CA LEU A 397 21.73 8.59 23.73
C LEU A 397 21.63 10.11 23.55
N LEU A 398 22.11 10.88 24.53
CA LEU A 398 21.89 12.33 24.61
C LEU A 398 23.14 13.14 24.26
N PHE A 399 22.92 14.25 23.54
CA PHE A 399 23.94 15.25 23.26
C PHE A 399 23.35 16.64 23.48
N ASP A 400 23.89 17.37 24.46
CA ASP A 400 23.40 18.71 24.82
C ASP A 400 24.37 19.80 24.35
N SER A 401 23.82 20.88 23.79
CA SER A 401 24.59 22.09 23.51
C SER A 401 25.07 22.77 24.81
N PRO A 402 26.04 23.68 24.73
CA PRO A 402 26.22 24.71 25.74
C PRO A 402 24.91 25.46 25.98
N VAL A 403 24.77 26.04 27.17
CA VAL A 403 23.65 26.95 27.46
C VAL A 403 23.74 28.13 26.50
N LEU A 404 22.64 28.43 25.81
CA LEU A 404 22.56 29.61 24.96
C LEU A 404 22.60 30.86 25.84
N THR A 405 23.51 31.78 25.56
CA THR A 405 23.64 33.04 26.30
C THR A 405 22.67 34.11 25.78
N GLU A 406 22.20 33.96 24.55
CA GLU A 406 21.30 34.86 23.85
C GLU A 406 20.23 34.03 23.13
N PRO A 407 19.01 34.56 22.91
CA PRO A 407 18.00 33.84 22.15
C PRO A 407 18.43 33.67 20.69
N MET A 408 18.06 32.55 20.08
CA MET A 408 18.41 32.23 18.70
C MET A 408 17.19 31.72 17.93
N ASP A 409 17.02 32.21 16.71
CA ASP A 409 15.92 31.84 15.84
C ASP A 409 16.35 30.72 14.90
N PHE A 410 15.52 29.69 14.77
CA PHE A 410 15.74 28.59 13.83
C PHE A 410 14.53 28.44 12.93
N LEU A 411 14.78 28.31 11.63
CA LEU A 411 13.75 28.10 10.63
C LEU A 411 14.27 27.20 9.51
N GLY A 412 13.69 26.01 9.41
CA GLY A 412 14.05 25.03 8.39
C GLY A 412 14.18 23.63 8.97
N ALA A 413 14.78 22.73 8.20
CA ALA A 413 15.04 21.36 8.62
C ALA A 413 16.45 21.18 9.20
N PRO A 414 16.60 20.64 10.42
CA PRO A 414 17.87 20.12 10.92
C PRO A 414 18.42 19.00 10.02
N VAL A 415 19.74 18.92 9.90
CA VAL A 415 20.42 17.85 9.16
C VAL A 415 21.44 17.17 10.06
N LEU A 416 21.14 15.93 10.44
CA LEU A 416 22.05 15.05 11.16
C LEU A 416 22.85 14.23 10.14
N LYS A 417 24.17 14.39 10.14
CA LYS A 417 25.10 13.48 9.46
C LYS A 417 25.71 12.60 10.51
N VAL A 418 25.48 11.29 10.45
CA VAL A 418 25.94 10.37 11.49
C VAL A 418 26.60 9.15 10.86
N ARG A 419 27.73 8.77 11.44
CA ARG A 419 28.41 7.52 11.13
C ARG A 419 27.98 6.48 12.15
N ILE A 420 27.28 5.45 11.69
CA ILE A 420 26.50 4.53 12.52
C ILE A 420 26.73 3.09 12.11
N ALA A 421 26.80 2.18 13.09
CA ALA A 421 26.75 0.73 12.88
C ALA A 421 25.60 0.12 13.68
N SER A 422 25.17 -1.07 13.28
CA SER A 422 24.15 -1.89 13.95
C SER A 422 24.72 -3.27 14.24
N ASP A 423 24.29 -3.93 15.31
CA ASP A 423 24.56 -5.35 15.59
C ASP A 423 23.64 -6.32 14.82
N LYS A 424 22.61 -5.79 14.13
CA LYS A 424 21.64 -6.54 13.32
C LYS A 424 21.57 -6.02 11.88
N GLU A 425 21.05 -6.88 10.99
CA GLU A 425 20.88 -6.59 9.56
C GLU A 425 19.74 -5.60 9.28
N ASN A 426 18.73 -5.55 10.16
CA ASN A 426 17.68 -4.55 10.15
C ASN A 426 17.74 -3.75 11.45
N ALA A 427 17.78 -2.43 11.32
CA ALA A 427 17.67 -1.52 12.45
C ALA A 427 17.13 -0.17 11.98
N LEU A 428 16.48 0.56 12.89
CA LEU A 428 16.08 1.95 12.67
C LEU A 428 16.83 2.87 13.63
N VAL A 429 17.00 4.12 13.23
CA VAL A 429 17.44 5.20 14.11
C VAL A 429 16.33 6.24 14.22
N ALA A 430 15.94 6.57 15.45
CA ALA A 430 15.03 7.66 15.74
C ALA A 430 15.78 8.80 16.40
N THR A 431 15.51 10.01 15.92
CA THR A 431 16.17 11.23 16.36
C THR A 431 15.13 12.24 16.82
N THR A 432 15.34 12.82 18.01
CA THR A 432 14.56 13.98 18.47
C THR A 432 15.48 15.16 18.75
N LEU A 433 14.98 16.36 18.44
CA LEU A 433 15.57 17.63 18.80
C LEU A 433 14.64 18.31 19.80
N SER A 434 15.17 18.74 20.94
CA SER A 434 14.40 19.38 22.00
C SER A 434 15.07 20.66 22.51
N GLU A 435 14.26 21.62 22.93
CA GLU A 435 14.68 22.71 23.80
C GLU A 435 14.64 22.23 25.26
N VAL A 436 15.79 22.20 25.94
CA VAL A 436 15.88 21.92 27.38
C VAL A 436 15.92 23.24 28.13
N LEU A 437 14.87 23.49 28.92
CA LEU A 437 14.72 24.70 29.71
C LEU A 437 15.66 24.71 30.93
N PRO A 438 15.88 25.88 31.58
CA PRO A 438 16.74 25.99 32.77
C PRO A 438 16.36 25.06 33.93
N ASN A 439 15.08 24.68 34.03
CA ASN A 439 14.58 23.75 35.05
C ASN A 439 14.70 22.27 34.64
N GLY A 440 15.25 21.99 33.45
CA GLY A 440 15.43 20.66 32.88
C GLY A 440 14.24 20.11 32.09
N ALA A 441 13.08 20.76 32.08
CA ALA A 441 11.96 20.34 31.23
C ALA A 441 12.36 20.41 29.75
N ALA A 442 11.94 19.44 28.94
CA ALA A 442 12.36 19.32 27.55
C ALA A 442 11.16 19.37 26.59
N THR A 443 11.13 20.39 25.74
CA THR A 443 10.10 20.60 24.72
C THR A 443 10.59 20.09 23.38
N LYS A 444 9.89 19.12 22.76
CA LYS A 444 10.24 18.62 21.42
C LYS A 444 10.02 19.72 20.38
N VAL A 445 11.02 19.97 19.54
CA VAL A 445 10.94 20.97 18.45
C VAL A 445 10.99 20.35 17.07
N SER A 446 11.67 19.21 16.91
CA SER A 446 11.74 18.47 15.64
C SER A 446 12.10 17.01 15.90
N HIS A 447 11.85 16.15 14.92
CA HIS A 447 12.23 14.74 14.96
C HIS A 447 12.43 14.20 13.54
N GLY A 448 13.03 13.02 13.45
CA GLY A 448 13.17 12.25 12.21
C GLY A 448 13.46 10.78 12.54
N VAL A 449 13.06 9.89 11.65
CA VAL A 449 13.32 8.46 11.74
C VAL A 449 13.90 7.97 10.41
N LEU A 450 14.72 6.92 10.47
CA LEU A 450 15.23 6.24 9.29
C LEU A 450 15.38 4.75 9.57
N ASN A 451 14.75 3.92 8.75
CA ASN A 451 15.11 2.52 8.62
C ASN A 451 16.44 2.45 7.87
N LEU A 452 17.49 1.95 8.53
CA LEU A 452 18.86 1.99 8.01
C LEU A 452 19.07 1.09 6.78
N THR A 453 18.14 0.18 6.48
CA THR A 453 18.15 -0.56 5.21
C THR A 453 17.80 0.33 4.01
N HIS A 454 17.13 1.47 4.25
CA HIS A 454 16.75 2.48 3.25
C HIS A 454 17.76 3.65 3.15
N ARG A 455 18.98 3.48 3.69
CA ARG A 455 20.04 4.52 3.70
C ARG A 455 20.43 5.09 2.32
N HIS A 456 20.07 4.42 1.23
CA HIS A 456 20.37 4.83 -0.15
C HIS A 456 19.11 5.14 -0.97
N GLY A 457 17.93 5.16 -0.36
CA GLY A 457 16.65 5.33 -1.03
C GLY A 457 15.61 4.33 -0.52
N HIS A 458 14.36 4.51 -0.98
CA HIS A 458 13.21 3.73 -0.51
C HIS A 458 12.74 2.67 -1.50
N GLU A 459 13.38 2.56 -2.68
CA GLU A 459 13.04 1.59 -3.72
C GLU A 459 13.83 0.29 -3.54
N ASP A 460 15.17 0.39 -3.54
CA ASP A 460 16.07 -0.74 -3.41
C ASP A 460 16.71 -0.77 -2.02
N VAL A 461 16.06 -1.48 -1.10
CA VAL A 461 16.55 -1.62 0.28
C VAL A 461 17.68 -2.64 0.35
N GLN A 462 18.65 -2.38 1.23
CA GLN A 462 19.84 -3.20 1.38
C GLN A 462 20.04 -3.56 2.86
N PRO A 463 20.23 -4.83 3.23
CA PRO A 463 20.52 -5.18 4.62
C PRO A 463 21.80 -4.50 5.12
N LEU A 464 21.93 -4.36 6.44
CA LEU A 464 23.16 -3.96 7.09
C LEU A 464 24.06 -5.17 7.30
N GLU A 465 25.37 -4.98 7.21
CA GLU A 465 26.34 -5.94 7.73
C GLU A 465 26.58 -5.63 9.21
N PRO A 466 26.32 -6.57 10.14
CA PRO A 466 26.55 -6.35 11.57
C PRO A 466 27.96 -5.83 11.89
N GLY A 467 28.04 -4.73 12.63
CA GLY A 467 29.28 -4.06 13.03
C GLY A 467 29.92 -3.16 11.98
N LYS A 468 29.43 -3.14 10.73
CA LYS A 468 29.90 -2.22 9.69
C LYS A 468 29.35 -0.83 9.91
N PHE A 469 30.22 0.18 9.81
CA PHE A 469 29.82 1.59 9.87
C PHE A 469 29.38 2.10 8.51
N TYR A 470 28.25 2.80 8.51
CA TYR A 470 27.66 3.51 7.37
C TYR A 470 27.58 5.00 7.68
N ASP A 471 27.83 5.83 6.68
CA ASP A 471 27.59 7.28 6.77
C ASP A 471 26.17 7.56 6.27
N ILE A 472 25.31 8.07 7.14
CA ILE A 472 23.93 8.45 6.80
C ILE A 472 23.71 9.94 6.96
N THR A 473 22.78 10.49 6.17
CA THR A 473 22.28 11.85 6.33
C THR A 473 20.78 11.78 6.59
N LEU A 474 20.37 12.18 7.79
CA LEU A 474 18.97 12.26 8.19
C LEU A 474 18.54 13.73 8.27
N LYS A 475 17.57 14.10 7.43
CA LYS A 475 16.90 15.40 7.50
C LYS A 475 15.71 15.25 8.45
N LEU A 476 15.67 16.07 9.50
CA LEU A 476 14.55 16.08 10.44
C LEU A 476 13.45 17.01 9.91
N ASN A 477 12.25 16.93 10.51
CA ASN A 477 11.12 17.77 10.15
C ASN A 477 11.44 19.26 10.28
N HIS A 478 10.92 20.07 9.36
CA HIS A 478 11.04 21.51 9.41
C HIS A 478 10.37 22.06 10.66
N PHE A 479 10.99 23.06 11.27
CA PHE A 479 10.43 23.75 12.42
C PHE A 479 10.75 25.24 12.35
N GLY A 480 9.93 26.04 13.03
CA GLY A 480 10.15 27.46 13.26
C GLY A 480 10.05 27.75 14.76
N GLN A 481 11.20 27.97 15.41
CA GLN A 481 11.28 28.14 16.87
C GLN A 481 12.39 29.11 17.23
N ARG A 482 12.08 30.05 18.13
CA ARG A 482 13.03 30.82 18.91
C ARG A 482 13.38 30.04 20.17
N ILE A 483 14.67 29.76 20.36
CA ILE A 483 15.21 29.09 21.54
C ILE A 483 15.72 30.17 22.49
N GLY A 484 15.29 30.12 23.74
CA GLY A 484 15.52 31.18 24.73
C GLY A 484 16.92 31.15 25.33
N ALA A 485 17.40 32.32 25.76
CA ALA A 485 18.60 32.40 26.59
C ALA A 485 18.40 31.58 27.89
N GLY A 486 19.43 30.83 28.29
CA GLY A 486 19.37 29.90 29.41
C GLY A 486 18.94 28.48 29.03
N SER A 487 18.36 28.26 27.84
CA SER A 487 18.04 26.93 27.33
C SER A 487 19.26 26.23 26.73
N ARG A 488 19.13 24.92 26.51
CA ARG A 488 20.03 24.10 25.68
C ARG A 488 19.26 23.46 24.54
N LEU A 489 19.95 23.13 23.47
CA LEU A 489 19.45 22.21 22.46
C LEU A 489 19.91 20.80 22.81
N ARG A 490 19.00 19.84 22.77
CA ARG A 490 19.27 18.41 22.99
C ARG A 490 18.96 17.61 21.75
N LEU A 491 19.96 16.89 21.27
CA LEU A 491 19.80 15.79 20.32
C LEU A 491 19.69 14.49 21.12
N ALA A 492 18.66 13.69 20.86
CA ALA A 492 18.52 12.35 21.43
C ALA A 492 18.38 11.31 20.31
N LEU A 493 19.20 10.25 20.37
CA LEU A 493 19.20 9.14 19.42
C LEU A 493 18.70 7.86 20.09
N SER A 494 17.82 7.12 19.42
CA SER A 494 17.24 5.87 19.92
C SER A 494 17.21 4.80 18.83
N SER A 495 17.21 3.52 19.23
CA SER A 495 17.11 2.38 18.30
C SER A 495 15.68 1.90 18.04
N THR A 496 14.69 2.58 18.62
CA THR A 496 13.24 2.35 18.46
C THR A 496 12.47 3.64 18.78
N TYR A 497 11.20 3.75 18.35
CA TYR A 497 10.35 4.91 18.64
C TYR A 497 8.83 4.60 18.53
N PHE A 498 8.37 3.55 19.21
CA PHE A 498 6.96 3.16 19.25
C PHE A 498 6.18 4.03 20.26
N PRO A 499 4.93 4.45 20.00
CA PRO A 499 4.04 4.03 18.91
C PRO A 499 4.10 4.91 17.66
N LEU A 500 5.12 5.74 17.45
CA LEU A 500 5.21 6.53 16.20
C LEU A 500 5.42 5.59 15.01
N VAL A 501 6.42 4.72 15.11
CA VAL A 501 6.81 3.74 14.09
C VAL A 501 6.84 2.34 14.66
N TRP A 502 6.59 1.35 13.81
CA TRP A 502 6.70 -0.06 14.18
C TRP A 502 8.15 -0.48 14.50
N PRO A 503 8.38 -1.33 15.51
CA PRO A 503 9.71 -1.82 15.85
C PRO A 503 10.34 -2.71 14.76
N SER A 504 11.68 -2.74 14.75
CA SER A 504 12.46 -3.74 14.02
C SER A 504 12.12 -5.18 14.46
N PRO A 505 12.34 -6.21 13.63
CA PRO A 505 12.01 -7.61 13.98
C PRO A 505 12.77 -8.17 15.18
N GLU A 506 13.89 -7.55 15.55
CA GLU A 506 14.76 -7.94 16.66
C GLU A 506 15.14 -6.71 17.48
N VAL A 507 15.57 -6.93 18.73
CA VAL A 507 16.21 -5.88 19.54
C VAL A 507 17.55 -5.52 18.91
N THR A 508 17.77 -4.23 18.70
CA THR A 508 18.95 -3.69 18.02
C THR A 508 19.77 -2.78 18.93
N THR A 509 21.09 -2.88 18.79
CA THR A 509 22.07 -1.97 19.37
C THR A 509 22.73 -1.17 18.26
N LEU A 510 22.68 0.15 18.36
CA LEU A 510 23.35 1.06 17.44
C LEU A 510 24.65 1.56 18.06
N THR A 511 25.72 1.62 17.26
CA THR A 511 27.00 2.24 17.64
C THR A 511 27.21 3.53 16.86
N ILE A 512 27.33 4.66 17.56
CA ILE A 512 27.53 6.00 16.99
C ILE A 512 28.99 6.41 17.06
N ASP A 513 29.62 6.68 15.91
CA ASP A 513 30.97 7.23 15.84
C ASP A 513 30.94 8.76 15.94
N CYS A 514 31.29 9.27 17.14
CA CYS A 514 31.25 10.69 17.45
C CYS A 514 32.19 11.53 16.58
N ALA A 515 33.35 10.98 16.18
CA ALA A 515 34.38 11.71 15.43
C ALA A 515 33.88 12.17 14.06
N HIS A 516 33.00 11.37 13.47
CA HIS A 516 32.51 11.56 12.11
C HIS A 516 31.03 11.98 12.05
N SER A 517 30.45 12.38 13.19
CA SER A 517 29.04 12.73 13.29
C SER A 517 28.82 14.20 13.67
N THR A 518 27.86 14.84 12.99
CA THR A 518 27.55 16.25 13.13
C THR A 518 26.06 16.54 12.99
N LEU A 519 25.55 17.46 13.80
CA LEU A 519 24.23 18.06 13.67
C LEU A 519 24.36 19.47 13.07
N ASN A 520 23.60 19.76 12.03
CA ASN A 520 23.54 21.09 11.41
C ASN A 520 22.15 21.67 11.62
N LEU A 521 22.07 22.84 12.26
CA LEU A 521 20.81 23.52 12.56
C LEU A 521 20.62 24.76 11.67
N PRO A 522 19.42 24.97 11.09
CA PRO A 522 19.15 26.08 10.19
C PRO A 522 18.88 27.35 10.99
N GLU A 523 19.95 28.10 11.28
CA GLU A 523 19.87 29.38 11.97
C GLU A 523 19.19 30.41 11.05
N ARG A 524 18.17 31.05 11.60
CA ARG A 524 17.48 32.16 10.96
C ARG A 524 18.11 33.47 11.46
N GLY A 525 18.88 34.12 10.59
CA GLY A 525 19.34 35.48 10.85
C GLY A 525 18.18 36.49 10.83
N ASP A 526 18.46 37.73 11.24
CA ASP A 526 17.46 38.81 11.21
C ASP A 526 16.97 39.07 9.78
N ASN A 527 15.65 39.18 9.61
CA ASN A 527 15.03 39.58 8.34
C ASN A 527 14.27 40.91 8.52
N PRO A 528 14.71 42.01 7.86
CA PRO A 528 14.02 43.30 7.94
C PRO A 528 12.54 43.26 7.51
N GLN A 529 12.13 42.29 6.67
CA GLN A 529 10.75 42.12 6.22
C GLN A 529 9.78 41.83 7.37
N ASP A 530 10.26 41.22 8.45
CA ASP A 530 9.43 40.87 9.61
C ASP A 530 8.71 42.11 10.17
N SER A 531 9.38 43.27 10.16
CA SER A 531 8.83 44.55 10.64
C SER A 531 7.77 45.16 9.71
N TYR A 532 7.71 44.73 8.44
CA TYR A 532 6.79 45.24 7.43
C TYR A 532 5.59 44.30 7.19
N LEU A 533 5.55 43.15 7.86
CA LEU A 533 4.45 42.21 7.73
C LEU A 533 3.13 42.83 8.21
N LYS A 534 2.16 42.88 7.30
CA LYS A 534 0.80 43.31 7.64
C LYS A 534 0.17 42.30 8.61
N PRO A 535 -0.43 42.74 9.73
CA PRO A 535 -1.20 41.84 10.58
C PRO A 535 -2.32 41.17 9.80
N PHE A 536 -2.57 39.89 10.06
CA PHE A 536 -3.78 39.25 9.56
C PHE A 536 -5.02 39.87 10.21
N LYS A 537 -6.13 39.90 9.47
CA LYS A 537 -7.43 40.22 10.07
C LYS A 537 -7.80 39.15 11.12
N PRO A 538 -8.69 39.46 12.08
CA PRO A 538 -9.22 38.44 12.97
C PRO A 538 -9.91 37.30 12.22
N ALA A 539 -9.85 36.08 12.77
CA ALA A 539 -10.56 34.94 12.25
C ALA A 539 -12.07 35.18 12.21
N ILE A 540 -12.72 34.72 11.14
CA ILE A 540 -14.18 34.72 10.99
C ILE A 540 -14.57 33.30 10.61
N ASN A 541 -15.63 32.80 11.24
CA ASN A 541 -16.20 31.49 11.00
C ASN A 541 -17.72 31.62 10.86
N GLY A 542 -18.29 30.87 9.92
CA GLY A 542 -19.72 30.55 9.94
C GLY A 542 -20.05 29.55 11.05
N SER A 543 -21.26 29.01 11.03
CA SER A 543 -21.68 27.97 11.98
C SER A 543 -22.75 27.08 11.36
N LEU A 544 -22.76 25.81 11.76
CA LEU A 544 -23.86 24.89 11.50
C LEU A 544 -24.82 24.91 12.71
N SER A 545 -26.13 24.93 12.46
CA SER A 545 -27.13 24.82 13.51
C SER A 545 -27.40 23.35 13.80
N GLN A 546 -27.17 22.92 15.02
CA GLN A 546 -27.29 21.52 15.42
C GLN A 546 -27.63 21.41 16.91
N ASN A 547 -28.35 20.34 17.26
CA ASN A 547 -28.68 20.00 18.64
C ASN A 547 -27.75 18.88 19.14
N GLU A 548 -27.19 19.05 20.33
CA GLU A 548 -26.48 17.97 21.02
C GLU A 548 -27.52 17.00 21.61
N LEU A 549 -27.50 15.75 21.16
CA LEU A 549 -28.32 14.66 21.70
C LEU A 549 -27.58 13.87 22.77
N ARG A 550 -26.26 13.75 22.61
CA ARG A 550 -25.35 13.11 23.56
C ARG A 550 -24.02 13.85 23.56
N PRO A 551 -23.47 14.23 24.72
CA PRO A 551 -22.24 15.01 24.78
C PRO A 551 -21.02 14.20 24.36
N ALA A 552 -20.06 14.88 23.74
CA ALA A 552 -18.75 14.34 23.41
C ALA A 552 -17.90 14.10 24.67
N LYS A 553 -17.02 13.09 24.63
CA LYS A 553 -16.07 12.74 25.68
C LYS A 553 -14.78 12.23 25.06
N HIS A 554 -13.65 12.76 25.50
CA HIS A 554 -12.35 12.35 24.98
C HIS A 554 -11.38 12.07 26.12
N ARG A 555 -10.59 11.02 25.97
CA ARG A 555 -9.50 10.70 26.87
C ARG A 555 -8.34 10.12 26.08
N ASN A 556 -7.15 10.68 26.31
CA ASN A 556 -5.89 10.15 25.82
C ASN A 556 -4.95 9.95 27.01
N TYR A 557 -4.40 8.75 27.17
CA TYR A 557 -3.58 8.40 28.33
C TYR A 557 -2.63 7.24 28.03
N VAL A 558 -1.52 7.20 28.75
CA VAL A 558 -0.58 6.07 28.74
C VAL A 558 -0.78 5.25 30.01
N THR A 559 -0.77 3.93 29.88
CA THR A 559 -0.79 2.98 31.00
C THR A 559 0.55 2.26 31.09
N ASN A 560 0.96 1.93 32.32
CA ASN A 560 2.09 1.04 32.60
C ASN A 560 1.57 -0.05 33.53
N ASP A 561 1.36 -1.24 33.00
CA ASP A 561 0.91 -2.40 33.74
C ASP A 561 2.13 -3.19 34.24
N TRP A 562 2.34 -3.16 35.55
CA TRP A 562 3.49 -3.79 36.19
C TRP A 562 3.35 -5.30 36.30
N ASP A 563 2.13 -5.83 36.25
CA ASP A 563 1.88 -7.27 36.34
C ASP A 563 2.17 -7.94 34.98
N SER A 564 1.76 -7.31 33.87
CA SER A 564 2.02 -7.82 32.51
C SER A 564 3.33 -7.31 31.89
N GLY A 565 3.89 -6.21 32.41
CA GLY A 565 5.06 -5.53 31.84
C GLY A 565 4.75 -4.72 30.58
N GLU A 566 3.48 -4.50 30.25
CA GLU A 566 3.02 -3.78 29.07
C GLU A 566 2.91 -2.26 29.33
N THR A 567 3.38 -1.47 28.36
CA THR A 567 3.06 -0.04 28.26
C THR A 567 2.12 0.16 27.08
N ALA A 568 1.04 0.92 27.26
CA ALA A 568 0.06 1.15 26.20
C ALA A 568 -0.42 2.60 26.12
N LEU A 569 -0.51 3.13 24.90
CA LEU A 569 -1.22 4.36 24.54
C LEU A 569 -2.68 3.99 24.33
N CYS A 570 -3.58 4.64 25.05
CA CYS A 570 -5.01 4.42 24.98
C CYS A 570 -5.73 5.72 24.62
N VAL A 571 -6.51 5.67 23.54
CA VAL A 571 -7.42 6.75 23.13
C VAL A 571 -8.84 6.24 23.21
N ASP A 572 -9.69 7.01 23.86
CA ASP A 572 -11.14 6.83 23.93
C ASP A 572 -11.77 8.13 23.45
N TRP A 573 -12.27 8.13 22.22
CA TRP A 573 -12.73 9.31 21.51
C TRP A 573 -14.20 9.16 21.12
N ASP A 574 -15.07 9.81 21.86
CA ASP A 574 -16.51 9.81 21.65
C ASP A 574 -16.94 11.22 21.19
N ASP A 575 -17.31 11.40 19.93
CA ASP A 575 -17.75 12.70 19.43
C ASP A 575 -19.21 13.02 19.79
N GLY A 576 -19.86 12.19 20.61
CA GLY A 576 -21.23 12.41 21.02
C GLY A 576 -22.22 12.01 19.93
N MET A 577 -23.41 12.58 19.99
CA MET A 577 -24.43 12.41 18.97
C MET A 577 -25.14 13.74 18.74
N TRP A 578 -25.31 14.09 17.47
CA TRP A 578 -25.76 15.39 17.02
C TRP A 578 -26.94 15.26 16.07
N GLU A 579 -27.83 16.25 16.06
CA GLU A 579 -28.88 16.41 15.06
C GLU A 579 -28.65 17.69 14.27
N VAL A 580 -28.58 17.60 12.94
CA VAL A 580 -28.49 18.78 12.08
C VAL A 580 -29.87 19.38 11.88
N ASN A 581 -30.09 20.58 12.42
CA ASN A 581 -31.43 21.19 12.53
C ASN A 581 -32.11 21.40 11.17
N GLN A 582 -31.34 21.69 10.12
CA GLN A 582 -31.88 21.93 8.78
C GLN A 582 -32.34 20.66 8.08
N THR A 583 -31.89 19.48 8.52
CA THR A 583 -32.05 18.22 7.78
C THR A 583 -32.71 17.11 8.58
N GLY A 584 -32.75 17.24 9.91
CA GLY A 584 -33.15 16.18 10.86
C GLY A 584 -32.20 14.98 10.87
N TRP A 585 -31.05 15.07 10.17
CA TRP A 585 -30.06 13.98 10.12
C TRP A 585 -29.34 13.91 11.45
N LYS A 586 -29.38 12.73 12.08
CA LYS A 586 -28.67 12.49 13.33
C LYS A 586 -27.49 11.58 13.09
N TYR A 587 -26.36 11.91 13.71
CA TYR A 587 -25.15 11.13 13.59
C TYR A 587 -24.33 11.17 14.88
N GLY A 588 -23.58 10.11 15.13
CA GLY A 588 -22.60 10.03 16.20
C GLY A 588 -21.54 8.99 15.87
N TRP A 589 -20.37 9.11 16.47
CA TRP A 589 -19.36 8.07 16.36
C TRP A 589 -18.45 8.04 17.58
N TRP A 590 -17.85 6.87 17.76
CA TRP A 590 -16.87 6.58 18.78
C TRP A 590 -15.69 5.84 18.15
N THR A 591 -14.49 6.17 18.58
CA THR A 591 -13.24 5.51 18.20
C THR A 591 -12.44 5.18 19.45
N GLY A 592 -11.98 3.94 19.56
CA GLY A 592 -11.02 3.52 20.57
C GLY A 592 -9.71 3.07 19.92
N LEU A 593 -8.57 3.46 20.47
CA LEU A 593 -7.25 3.00 20.03
C LEU A 593 -6.47 2.44 21.22
N LYS A 594 -5.82 1.30 21.02
CA LYS A 594 -4.79 0.79 21.92
C LYS A 594 -3.54 0.45 21.10
N SER A 595 -2.42 1.09 21.44
CA SER A 595 -1.09 0.74 20.90
C SER A 595 -0.19 0.32 22.07
N SER A 596 0.23 -0.93 22.12
CA SER A 596 0.93 -1.51 23.26
C SER A 596 2.21 -2.24 22.89
N VAL A 597 3.18 -2.26 23.81
CA VAL A 597 4.46 -2.97 23.66
C VAL A 597 5.07 -3.26 25.04
N LYS A 598 5.94 -4.29 25.11
CA LYS A 598 6.79 -4.60 26.27
C LYS A 598 8.21 -4.08 26.04
N PRO A 599 8.93 -3.62 27.09
CA PRO A 599 10.19 -2.91 26.94
C PRO A 599 11.31 -3.69 26.24
N ASP A 600 11.33 -5.02 26.37
CA ASP A 600 12.43 -5.86 25.88
C ASP A 600 12.02 -6.80 24.74
N ASP A 601 10.81 -6.64 24.19
CA ASP A 601 10.27 -7.52 23.15
C ASP A 601 9.60 -6.71 22.02
N PRO A 602 10.28 -6.49 20.87
CA PRO A 602 9.70 -5.76 19.76
C PRO A 602 8.52 -6.49 19.10
N LEU A 603 8.43 -7.81 19.23
CA LEU A 603 7.35 -8.62 18.66
C LEU A 603 6.08 -8.60 19.53
N SER A 604 6.15 -8.02 20.72
CA SER A 604 4.98 -7.75 21.56
C SER A 604 4.18 -6.53 21.11
N ALA A 605 4.68 -5.75 20.14
CA ALA A 605 4.00 -4.58 19.62
C ALA A 605 2.66 -4.96 18.97
N GLU A 606 1.61 -4.27 19.39
CA GLU A 606 0.24 -4.50 18.92
C GLU A 606 -0.49 -3.16 18.81
N VAL A 607 -1.25 -2.99 17.73
CA VAL A 607 -2.12 -1.83 17.53
C VAL A 607 -3.53 -2.33 17.19
N GLU A 608 -4.52 -1.85 17.94
CA GLU A 608 -5.93 -2.17 17.71
C GLU A 608 -6.76 -0.88 17.75
N GLN A 609 -7.52 -0.64 16.68
CA GLN A 609 -8.51 0.43 16.61
C GLN A 609 -9.91 -0.15 16.51
N ARG A 610 -10.83 0.34 17.33
CA ARG A 610 -12.26 0.00 17.33
C ARG A 610 -13.09 1.22 16.97
N PHE A 611 -14.27 1.01 16.42
CA PHE A 611 -15.21 2.09 16.18
C PHE A 611 -16.67 1.68 16.33
N VAL A 612 -17.52 2.67 16.55
CA VAL A 612 -18.98 2.62 16.41
C VAL A 612 -19.43 3.87 15.66
N ARG A 613 -20.35 3.73 14.72
CA ARG A 613 -21.06 4.85 14.09
C ARG A 613 -22.56 4.65 14.22
N ASP A 614 -23.24 5.71 14.58
CA ASP A 614 -24.69 5.77 14.78
C ASP A 614 -25.27 6.79 13.80
N PHE A 615 -26.35 6.42 13.12
CA PHE A 615 -27.13 7.29 12.25
C PHE A 615 -28.62 7.08 12.51
N GLU A 616 -29.38 8.17 12.57
CA GLU A 616 -30.84 8.08 12.71
C GLU A 616 -31.55 9.08 11.79
N ARG A 617 -32.65 8.62 11.21
CA ARG A 617 -33.64 9.43 10.50
C ARG A 617 -35.01 8.80 10.67
N ASP A 618 -35.96 9.58 11.18
CA ASP A 618 -37.35 9.13 11.36
C ASP A 618 -37.43 7.79 12.12
N ASP A 619 -37.83 6.71 11.46
CA ASP A 619 -37.92 5.34 11.98
C ASP A 619 -36.73 4.44 11.59
N ILE A 620 -35.73 4.98 10.89
CA ILE A 620 -34.51 4.30 10.46
C ILE A 620 -33.38 4.59 11.46
N VAL A 621 -32.87 3.54 12.09
CA VAL A 621 -31.70 3.56 12.98
C VAL A 621 -30.62 2.66 12.39
N ILE A 622 -29.49 3.23 12.03
CA ILE A 622 -28.36 2.49 11.45
C ILE A 622 -27.18 2.55 12.39
N LYS A 623 -26.55 1.39 12.60
CA LYS A 623 -25.31 1.28 13.37
C LYS A 623 -24.29 0.46 12.63
N THR A 624 -23.07 0.99 12.51
CA THR A 624 -21.92 0.17 12.13
C THR A 624 -20.93 0.13 13.28
N LYS A 625 -20.29 -1.01 13.49
CA LYS A 625 -19.21 -1.14 14.46
C LYS A 625 -18.20 -2.12 13.93
N GLY A 626 -16.95 -1.95 14.36
CA GLY A 626 -15.89 -2.81 13.90
C GLY A 626 -14.61 -2.60 14.67
N TRP A 627 -13.62 -3.41 14.31
CA TRP A 627 -12.26 -3.29 14.81
C TRP A 627 -11.27 -3.72 13.74
N THR A 628 -10.08 -3.14 13.80
CA THR A 628 -8.92 -3.50 12.98
C THR A 628 -7.72 -3.62 13.91
N LYS A 629 -6.95 -4.68 13.75
CA LYS A 629 -5.83 -5.04 14.61
C LYS A 629 -4.64 -5.48 13.78
N MET A 630 -3.45 -5.07 14.18
CA MET A 630 -2.20 -5.53 13.62
C MET A 630 -1.23 -5.94 14.72
N LYS A 631 -0.48 -7.00 14.43
CA LYS A 631 0.72 -7.41 15.15
C LYS A 631 1.77 -7.86 14.13
N MET A 632 3.02 -8.01 14.56
CA MET A 632 4.08 -8.52 13.69
C MET A 632 4.77 -9.73 14.32
N THR A 633 5.12 -10.71 13.49
CA THR A 633 6.13 -11.71 13.79
C THR A 633 7.49 -11.22 13.28
N LYS A 634 8.51 -12.08 13.38
CA LYS A 634 9.82 -11.79 12.78
C LYS A 634 9.73 -11.66 11.26
N THR A 635 8.84 -12.43 10.63
CA THR A 635 8.74 -12.60 9.17
C THR A 635 7.50 -11.97 8.57
N ASP A 636 6.44 -11.74 9.35
CA ASP A 636 5.13 -11.39 8.81
C ASP A 636 4.45 -10.27 9.60
N MET A 637 3.59 -9.54 8.90
CA MET A 637 2.58 -8.64 9.46
C MET A 637 1.24 -9.37 9.43
N ILE A 638 0.56 -9.43 10.57
CA ILE A 638 -0.74 -10.10 10.69
C ILE A 638 -1.79 -9.03 10.95
N ILE A 639 -2.68 -8.81 9.98
CA ILE A 639 -3.76 -7.84 10.05
C ILE A 639 -5.08 -8.59 10.12
N THR A 640 -5.88 -8.29 11.15
CA THR A 640 -7.22 -8.87 11.31
C THR A 640 -8.23 -7.76 11.54
N ALA A 641 -9.45 -7.93 11.04
CA ALA A 641 -10.50 -6.94 11.23
C ALA A 641 -11.89 -7.58 11.19
N ARG A 642 -12.87 -6.87 11.74
CA ARG A 642 -14.29 -7.22 11.65
C ARG A 642 -15.14 -5.98 11.44
N LEU A 643 -16.16 -6.09 10.60
CA LEU A 643 -17.22 -5.10 10.42
C LEU A 643 -18.58 -5.76 10.62
N ASP A 644 -19.42 -5.13 11.46
CA ASP A 644 -20.81 -5.47 11.66
C ASP A 644 -21.70 -4.26 11.36
N ALA A 645 -22.82 -4.48 10.68
CA ALA A 645 -23.81 -3.46 10.41
C ALA A 645 -25.21 -3.89 10.86
N PHE A 646 -25.95 -2.93 11.41
CA PHE A 646 -27.29 -3.13 11.96
C PHE A 646 -28.25 -2.09 11.41
N GLU A 647 -29.47 -2.53 11.13
CA GLU A 647 -30.61 -1.72 10.73
C GLU A 647 -31.74 -1.98 11.73
N ASN A 648 -32.22 -0.94 12.40
CA ASN A 648 -33.28 -1.01 13.42
C ASN A 648 -33.02 -2.05 14.53
N GLY A 649 -31.73 -2.29 14.84
CA GLY A 649 -31.28 -3.25 15.84
C GLY A 649 -31.08 -4.68 15.32
N GLU A 650 -31.47 -4.98 14.07
CA GLU A 650 -31.24 -6.27 13.43
C GLU A 650 -29.91 -6.28 12.68
N ALA A 651 -29.14 -7.35 12.78
CA ALA A 651 -27.89 -7.50 12.04
C ALA A 651 -28.18 -7.76 10.57
N VAL A 652 -27.66 -6.90 9.68
CA VAL A 652 -27.87 -6.99 8.23
C VAL A 652 -26.60 -7.35 7.45
N PHE A 653 -25.43 -7.17 8.06
CA PHE A 653 -24.14 -7.51 7.47
C PHE A 653 -23.11 -7.82 8.55
N GLY A 654 -22.20 -8.76 8.26
CA GLY A 654 -21.05 -9.09 9.09
C GLY A 654 -19.95 -9.70 8.24
N ARG A 655 -18.71 -9.23 8.39
CA ARG A 655 -17.55 -9.76 7.67
C ARG A 655 -16.29 -9.67 8.50
N ASP A 656 -15.55 -10.77 8.53
CA ASP A 656 -14.20 -10.85 9.09
C ASP A 656 -13.17 -10.75 7.95
N PHE A 657 -12.01 -10.18 8.28
CA PHE A 657 -10.87 -10.00 7.39
C PHE A 657 -9.62 -10.51 8.09
N SER A 658 -8.75 -11.20 7.36
CA SER A 658 -7.49 -11.72 7.88
C SER A 658 -6.45 -11.75 6.76
N PHE A 659 -5.33 -11.07 6.98
CA PHE A 659 -4.24 -10.94 6.02
C PHE A 659 -2.93 -11.24 6.73
N THR A 660 -2.07 -12.01 6.06
CA THR A 660 -0.69 -12.25 6.46
C THR A 660 0.19 -11.73 5.34
N ILE A 661 1.01 -10.72 5.65
CA ILE A 661 1.84 -10.03 4.66
C ILE A 661 3.30 -10.22 5.07
N PRO A 662 4.15 -10.85 4.24
CA PRO A 662 5.57 -10.99 4.53
C PRO A 662 6.24 -9.63 4.73
N ARG A 663 7.17 -9.55 5.69
CA ARG A 663 7.99 -8.37 5.92
C ARG A 663 9.12 -8.35 4.90
N ASP A 664 9.43 -7.19 4.35
CA ASP A 664 10.56 -6.99 3.43
C ASP A 664 11.93 -7.43 3.98
N ASN A 665 12.02 -7.64 5.29
CA ASN A 665 13.25 -7.94 6.00
C ASN A 665 13.42 -9.43 6.32
N SER A 666 12.46 -10.29 5.98
CA SER A 666 12.70 -11.74 5.98
C SER A 666 13.34 -12.11 4.66
N ILE A 667 14.59 -12.58 4.71
CA ILE A 667 15.19 -13.31 3.61
C ILE A 667 14.32 -14.56 3.39
N ILE A 668 13.38 -14.45 2.47
CA ILE A 668 12.80 -15.56 1.76
C ILE A 668 13.15 -15.28 0.30
N SER A 669 14.02 -16.15 -0.22
CA SER A 669 14.23 -16.49 -1.64
C SER A 669 13.28 -15.76 -2.59
N ILE A 670 13.85 -14.88 -3.44
CA ILE A 670 13.58 -14.50 -4.85
C ILE A 670 12.12 -14.43 -5.40
N ASN A 671 11.09 -14.94 -4.74
CA ASN A 671 9.75 -15.12 -5.32
C ASN A 671 8.75 -13.99 -5.04
N SER A 672 9.11 -12.92 -4.31
CA SER A 672 8.16 -11.83 -3.96
C SER A 672 8.38 -10.51 -4.71
N LEU A 673 9.39 -10.42 -5.59
CA LEU A 673 9.68 -9.20 -6.38
C LEU A 673 8.95 -9.14 -7.73
N LEU A 674 8.02 -10.07 -7.99
CA LEU A 674 7.48 -10.35 -9.33
C LEU A 674 6.25 -9.51 -9.75
N MET A 675 5.82 -8.47 -9.01
CA MET A 675 4.58 -7.75 -9.35
C MET A 675 4.73 -6.43 -10.12
N ILE A 676 5.93 -5.93 -10.40
CA ILE A 676 6.13 -4.73 -11.28
C ILE A 676 7.19 -4.95 -12.37
N MET A 677 7.87 -6.10 -12.38
CA MET A 677 8.76 -6.50 -13.48
C MET A 677 7.97 -7.31 -14.51
N SER A 678 8.37 -7.26 -15.79
CA SER A 678 7.91 -8.19 -16.82
C SER A 678 7.93 -9.61 -16.25
N LEU A 679 6.80 -10.31 -16.27
CA LEU A 679 6.71 -11.68 -15.75
C LEU A 679 7.51 -12.57 -16.68
N HIS A 680 8.66 -13.04 -16.22
CA HIS A 680 9.49 -13.95 -17.00
C HIS A 680 10.02 -15.09 -16.15
N HIS A 681 10.11 -16.25 -16.77
CA HIS A 681 10.71 -17.44 -16.19
C HIS A 681 11.24 -18.32 -17.31
N LEU A 682 12.24 -19.13 -17.00
CA LEU A 682 12.72 -20.18 -17.89
C LEU A 682 11.66 -21.28 -17.99
N GLU A 683 11.18 -21.54 -19.20
CA GLU A 683 10.29 -22.68 -19.47
C GLU A 683 11.10 -23.94 -19.77
N GLU A 684 12.15 -23.81 -20.57
CA GLU A 684 12.99 -24.94 -20.99
C GLU A 684 14.38 -24.48 -21.41
N LEU A 685 15.39 -25.30 -21.14
CA LEU A 685 16.75 -25.15 -21.67
C LEU A 685 17.20 -26.48 -22.28
N CYS A 686 17.55 -26.43 -23.58
CA CYS A 686 17.95 -27.59 -24.37
C CYS A 686 19.41 -27.50 -24.80
N SER A 687 20.17 -28.59 -24.60
CA SER A 687 21.56 -28.73 -25.10
C SER A 687 21.61 -29.44 -26.45
N GLY A 688 22.23 -28.80 -27.43
CA GLY A 688 22.36 -29.24 -28.83
C GLY A 688 23.66 -30.00 -29.13
N ARG A 689 24.02 -31.02 -28.32
CA ARG A 689 25.24 -31.84 -28.47
C ARG A 689 26.55 -31.03 -28.45
N GLY A 690 26.76 -30.23 -27.41
CA GLY A 690 28.06 -29.68 -27.01
C GLY A 690 28.53 -28.39 -27.71
N ASP A 691 27.83 -27.94 -28.75
CA ASP A 691 28.17 -26.72 -29.49
C ASP A 691 27.05 -25.66 -29.50
N GLU A 692 25.88 -25.98 -28.96
CA GLU A 692 24.72 -25.08 -28.91
C GLU A 692 23.88 -25.30 -27.65
N ILE A 693 23.36 -24.23 -27.05
CA ILE A 693 22.30 -24.26 -26.03
C ILE A 693 21.15 -23.38 -26.54
N SER A 694 19.91 -23.79 -26.29
CA SER A 694 18.72 -22.98 -26.57
C SER A 694 17.86 -22.83 -25.32
N LEU A 695 17.43 -21.60 -25.03
CA LEU A 695 16.57 -21.26 -23.90
C LEU A 695 15.20 -20.80 -24.40
N TYR A 696 14.16 -21.34 -23.81
CA TYR A 696 12.76 -20.96 -24.01
C TYR A 696 12.32 -20.20 -22.77
N ILE A 697 12.12 -18.90 -22.90
CA ILE A 697 11.84 -17.99 -21.80
C ILE A 697 10.43 -17.46 -21.99
N ARG A 698 9.53 -17.71 -21.03
CA ARG A 698 8.25 -17.02 -21.00
C ARG A 698 8.53 -15.56 -20.66
N TRP A 699 8.00 -14.62 -21.43
CA TRP A 699 8.11 -13.19 -21.16
C TRP A 699 6.76 -12.54 -21.44
N ASN A 700 6.04 -12.23 -20.37
CA ASN A 700 4.63 -11.83 -20.42
C ASN A 700 3.83 -12.86 -21.27
N ASP A 701 3.09 -12.42 -22.29
CA ASP A 701 2.27 -13.28 -23.16
C ASP A 701 3.03 -13.88 -24.36
N ALA A 702 4.36 -13.73 -24.40
CA ALA A 702 5.20 -14.24 -25.49
C ALA A 702 6.25 -15.23 -24.96
N ARG A 703 6.82 -16.00 -25.88
CA ARG A 703 7.97 -16.88 -25.62
C ARG A 703 9.17 -16.39 -26.41
N LEU A 704 10.28 -16.18 -25.72
CA LEU A 704 11.56 -15.80 -26.31
C LEU A 704 12.41 -17.06 -26.43
N VAL A 705 12.90 -17.35 -27.63
CA VAL A 705 13.77 -18.48 -27.91
C VAL A 705 15.17 -17.94 -28.19
N VAL A 706 16.10 -18.16 -27.27
CA VAL A 706 17.44 -17.58 -27.33
C VAL A 706 18.48 -18.69 -27.56
N TYR A 707 19.21 -18.59 -28.67
CA TYR A 707 20.25 -19.55 -29.04
C TYR A 707 21.64 -19.04 -28.64
N LEU A 708 22.38 -19.88 -27.93
CA LEU A 708 23.80 -19.70 -27.61
C LEU A 708 24.57 -20.66 -28.50
N ASN A 709 25.36 -20.13 -29.43
CA ASN A 709 26.18 -20.93 -30.34
C ASN A 709 27.65 -20.74 -30.01
N ARG A 710 28.43 -21.83 -30.03
CA ARG A 710 29.87 -21.76 -29.77
C ARG A 710 30.56 -20.85 -30.79
N CYS A 711 31.20 -19.79 -30.29
CA CYS A 711 31.98 -18.85 -31.09
C CYS A 711 33.36 -19.44 -31.43
N GLN A 712 33.71 -19.48 -32.72
CA GLN A 712 34.97 -20.07 -33.24
C GLN A 712 36.11 -19.05 -33.47
N LEU A 713 35.92 -17.78 -33.13
CA LEU A 713 36.92 -16.73 -33.33
C LEU A 713 37.96 -16.73 -32.20
N SER A 714 39.25 -16.59 -32.52
CA SER A 714 40.32 -16.60 -31.50
C SER A 714 40.37 -15.25 -30.75
N HIS A 715 39.75 -15.19 -29.58
CA HIS A 715 39.78 -14.03 -28.70
C HIS A 715 40.81 -14.21 -27.55
N VAL A 716 41.34 -13.09 -27.04
CA VAL A 716 42.29 -13.07 -25.90
C VAL A 716 41.61 -13.50 -24.59
N VAL A 717 40.28 -13.33 -24.51
CA VAL A 717 39.40 -13.81 -23.43
C VAL A 717 38.32 -14.67 -24.08
N PRO A 718 38.01 -15.87 -23.54
CA PRO A 718 36.96 -16.72 -24.09
C PRO A 718 35.60 -15.99 -24.08
N PRO A 719 34.80 -16.06 -25.17
CA PRO A 719 33.44 -15.55 -25.19
C PRO A 719 32.58 -16.19 -24.10
N VAL A 720 31.67 -15.41 -23.51
CA VAL A 720 30.83 -15.83 -22.38
C VAL A 720 29.97 -17.04 -22.75
N GLU A 721 29.42 -17.04 -23.96
CA GLU A 721 28.60 -18.12 -24.51
C GLU A 721 29.36 -19.46 -24.57
N ASN A 722 30.67 -19.47 -24.85
CA ASN A 722 31.46 -20.71 -24.87
C ASN A 722 31.59 -21.30 -23.47
N SER A 723 31.81 -20.43 -22.47
CA SER A 723 31.90 -20.87 -21.07
C SER A 723 30.59 -21.44 -20.56
N PHE A 724 29.45 -20.83 -20.94
CA PHE A 724 28.13 -21.35 -20.57
C PHE A 724 27.87 -22.71 -21.23
N ILE A 725 28.18 -22.84 -22.52
CA ILE A 725 28.05 -24.11 -23.24
C ILE A 725 28.90 -25.21 -22.59
N ASP A 726 30.16 -24.93 -22.28
CA ASP A 726 31.09 -25.90 -21.68
C ASP A 726 30.62 -26.36 -20.30
N ARG A 727 30.29 -25.42 -19.40
CA ARG A 727 29.89 -25.72 -18.02
C ARG A 727 28.56 -26.46 -17.96
N TYR A 728 27.57 -26.01 -18.73
CA TYR A 728 26.26 -26.64 -18.73
C TYR A 728 26.30 -28.03 -19.37
N THR A 729 27.02 -28.21 -20.48
CA THR A 729 27.21 -29.53 -21.09
C THR A 729 27.93 -30.49 -20.14
N GLN A 730 28.95 -29.99 -19.42
CA GLN A 730 29.65 -30.80 -18.43
C GLN A 730 28.72 -31.26 -17.30
N ALA A 731 27.89 -30.36 -16.74
CA ALA A 731 26.93 -30.71 -15.70
C ALA A 731 25.91 -31.77 -16.18
N CYS A 732 25.43 -31.63 -17.42
CA CYS A 732 24.57 -32.66 -18.04
C CYS A 732 25.29 -33.99 -18.26
N ASP A 733 26.54 -33.99 -18.72
CA ASP A 733 27.32 -35.21 -18.96
C ASP A 733 27.68 -35.96 -17.66
N THR A 734 27.70 -35.26 -16.53
CA THR A 734 27.95 -35.84 -15.20
C THR A 734 26.68 -36.17 -14.41
N ASP A 735 25.49 -35.99 -14.98
CA ASP A 735 24.19 -36.10 -14.31
C ASP A 735 24.11 -35.26 -13.00
N ASP A 736 24.78 -34.11 -12.95
CA ASP A 736 24.73 -33.18 -11.81
C ASP A 736 23.55 -32.22 -11.97
N ILE A 737 22.39 -32.63 -11.46
CA ILE A 737 21.11 -31.92 -11.62
C ILE A 737 21.15 -30.56 -10.92
N GLU A 738 21.72 -30.47 -9.71
CA GLU A 738 21.80 -29.22 -8.95
C GLU A 738 22.69 -28.20 -9.66
N GLU A 739 23.84 -28.63 -10.19
CA GLU A 739 24.73 -27.75 -10.96
C GLU A 739 24.08 -27.32 -12.28
N ALA A 740 23.36 -28.21 -12.97
CA ALA A 740 22.66 -27.88 -14.20
C ALA A 740 21.51 -26.86 -13.98
N GLU A 741 20.75 -26.98 -12.89
CA GLU A 741 19.72 -26.01 -12.52
C GLU A 741 20.32 -24.64 -12.17
N ALA A 742 21.36 -24.61 -11.33
CA ALA A 742 22.05 -23.37 -10.99
C ALA A 742 22.65 -22.67 -12.22
N LEU A 743 23.22 -23.44 -13.16
CA LEU A 743 23.72 -22.92 -14.42
C LEU A 743 22.61 -22.43 -15.36
N SER A 744 21.43 -23.06 -15.32
CA SER A 744 20.29 -22.62 -16.14
C SER A 744 19.82 -21.22 -15.73
N GLU A 745 19.76 -20.96 -14.42
CA GLU A 745 19.46 -19.63 -13.87
C GLU A 745 20.56 -18.61 -14.20
N GLU A 746 21.83 -18.99 -14.07
CA GLU A 746 22.96 -18.11 -14.42
C GLU A 746 22.93 -17.69 -15.91
N ILE A 747 22.60 -18.63 -16.80
CA ILE A 747 22.46 -18.35 -18.24
C ILE A 747 21.23 -17.48 -18.51
N LEU A 748 20.11 -17.74 -17.83
CA LEU A 748 18.90 -16.91 -17.92
C LEU A 748 19.21 -15.46 -17.55
N ASP A 749 19.80 -15.23 -16.37
CA ASP A 749 20.15 -13.90 -15.87
C ASP A 749 21.01 -13.13 -16.87
N ALA A 750 22.04 -13.78 -17.44
CA ALA A 750 22.91 -13.16 -18.43
C ALA A 750 22.16 -12.73 -19.71
N ILE A 751 21.18 -13.53 -20.16
CA ILE A 751 20.35 -13.22 -21.33
C ILE A 751 19.39 -12.09 -21.03
N VAL A 752 18.77 -12.13 -19.85
CA VAL A 752 17.85 -11.11 -19.37
C VAL A 752 18.56 -9.77 -19.26
N ASP A 753 19.73 -9.72 -18.64
CA ASP A 753 20.56 -8.51 -18.52
C ASP A 753 20.97 -7.94 -19.89
N ALA A 754 21.28 -8.81 -20.84
CA ALA A 754 21.68 -8.39 -22.19
C ALA A 754 20.48 -7.98 -23.08
N GLY A 755 19.26 -8.44 -22.78
CA GLY A 755 18.11 -8.37 -23.68
C GLY A 755 16.85 -7.67 -23.16
N ARG A 756 16.76 -7.31 -21.87
CA ARG A 756 15.53 -6.81 -21.21
C ARG A 756 14.81 -5.71 -21.99
N ASP A 757 15.49 -4.62 -22.35
CA ASP A 757 14.89 -3.50 -23.10
C ASP A 757 14.32 -3.92 -24.46
N LEU A 758 14.91 -4.94 -25.10
CA LEU A 758 14.42 -5.48 -26.36
C LEU A 758 13.20 -6.37 -26.12
N PHE A 759 13.24 -7.20 -25.09
CA PHE A 759 12.17 -8.11 -24.71
C PHE A 759 10.91 -7.37 -24.28
N ASP A 760 11.04 -6.36 -23.42
CA ASP A 760 9.92 -5.52 -22.94
C ASP A 760 9.24 -4.73 -24.07
N ARG A 761 9.99 -4.36 -25.12
CA ARG A 761 9.40 -3.73 -26.31
C ARG A 761 8.65 -4.71 -27.21
N LEU A 762 9.08 -5.97 -27.27
CA LEU A 762 8.48 -7.00 -28.14
C LEU A 762 7.30 -7.71 -27.48
N ALA A 763 7.33 -7.83 -26.16
CA ALA A 763 6.32 -8.45 -25.33
C ALA A 763 6.12 -7.58 -24.07
N PRO A 764 5.41 -6.45 -24.18
CA PRO A 764 5.20 -5.54 -23.06
C PRO A 764 4.32 -6.16 -21.98
N THR A 765 4.44 -5.65 -20.75
CA THR A 765 3.61 -6.07 -19.62
C THR A 765 2.14 -5.72 -19.92
N PRO A 766 1.19 -6.66 -19.76
CA PRO A 766 -0.24 -6.39 -19.92
C PRO A 766 -0.71 -5.28 -18.96
N ALA A 767 -1.66 -4.45 -19.39
CA ALA A 767 -2.18 -3.36 -18.56
C ALA A 767 -3.03 -3.92 -17.39
N SER A 768 -2.91 -3.31 -16.21
CA SER A 768 -3.62 -3.75 -15.00
C SER A 768 -5.15 -3.70 -15.20
N GLY A 769 -5.80 -4.85 -15.04
CA GLY A 769 -7.26 -5.00 -15.17
C GLY A 769 -7.72 -5.91 -16.32
N GLU A 770 -6.82 -6.33 -17.22
CA GLU A 770 -7.09 -7.49 -18.07
C GLU A 770 -6.83 -8.76 -17.25
N THR A 771 -7.88 -9.35 -16.68
CA THR A 771 -7.85 -10.79 -16.35
C THR A 771 -7.32 -11.53 -17.57
N LEU A 772 -6.37 -12.45 -17.39
CA LEU A 772 -5.88 -13.40 -18.40
C LEU A 772 -7.03 -14.27 -18.95
N SER A 773 -8.00 -13.67 -19.63
CA SER A 773 -9.02 -14.34 -20.44
C SER A 773 -8.40 -14.66 -21.80
N GLN A 774 -7.30 -15.39 -21.77
CA GLN A 774 -6.77 -16.03 -22.96
C GLN A 774 -7.38 -17.42 -23.09
N ASP A 775 -7.62 -17.84 -24.33
CA ASP A 775 -7.96 -19.23 -24.58
C ASP A 775 -6.78 -20.15 -24.26
N LEU A 776 -7.08 -21.42 -23.95
CA LEU A 776 -6.08 -22.40 -23.55
C LEU A 776 -5.01 -22.63 -24.64
N HIS A 777 -5.36 -22.46 -25.91
CA HIS A 777 -4.39 -22.56 -27.02
C HIS A 777 -3.33 -21.46 -26.94
N THR A 778 -3.74 -20.20 -26.75
CA THR A 778 -2.84 -19.05 -26.61
C THR A 778 -1.91 -19.18 -25.40
N LEU A 779 -2.41 -19.70 -24.27
CA LEU A 779 -1.59 -19.96 -23.07
C LEU A 779 -0.48 -21.00 -23.33
N LEU A 780 -0.85 -22.12 -23.96
CA LEU A 780 0.06 -23.24 -24.25
C LEU A 780 1.05 -22.93 -25.39
N LEU A 781 0.61 -22.15 -26.37
CA LEU A 781 1.32 -21.87 -27.62
C LEU A 781 1.39 -20.35 -27.87
N PRO A 782 2.10 -19.60 -27.01
CA PRO A 782 2.23 -18.17 -27.16
C PRO A 782 2.98 -17.78 -28.43
N LYS A 783 2.88 -16.51 -28.79
CA LYS A 783 3.69 -15.93 -29.87
C LYS A 783 5.18 -16.06 -29.54
N GLN A 784 5.98 -16.55 -30.48
CA GLN A 784 7.42 -16.75 -30.29
C GLN A 784 8.26 -15.66 -30.97
N TYR A 785 9.36 -15.28 -30.31
CA TYR A 785 10.41 -14.42 -30.86
C TYR A 785 11.77 -15.13 -30.73
N PHE A 786 12.62 -15.02 -31.74
CA PHE A 786 13.89 -15.76 -31.79
C PHE A 786 15.09 -14.82 -31.73
N PHE A 787 16.11 -15.19 -30.94
CA PHE A 787 17.32 -14.40 -30.73
C PHE A 787 18.57 -15.26 -30.69
N SER A 788 19.73 -14.64 -30.91
CA SER A 788 21.05 -15.21 -30.64
C SER A 788 21.74 -14.42 -29.53
N PHE A 789 22.29 -15.11 -28.55
CA PHE A 789 23.15 -14.54 -27.51
C PHE A 789 24.62 -14.76 -27.87
N GLN A 790 25.41 -13.69 -27.92
CA GLN A 790 26.81 -13.73 -28.32
C GLN A 790 27.63 -12.60 -27.71
N THR A 791 28.94 -12.81 -27.54
CA THR A 791 29.85 -11.77 -27.04
C THR A 791 30.37 -10.92 -28.19
N LEU A 792 30.01 -9.64 -28.23
CA LEU A 792 30.52 -8.64 -29.17
C LEU A 792 31.41 -7.62 -28.45
N ASN A 793 32.63 -7.42 -28.93
CA ASN A 793 33.61 -6.48 -28.35
C ASN A 793 33.85 -6.67 -26.83
N GLY A 794 33.74 -7.90 -26.33
CA GLY A 794 33.92 -8.23 -24.91
C GLY A 794 32.69 -7.98 -24.03
N LYS A 795 31.52 -7.70 -24.63
CA LYS A 795 30.23 -7.56 -23.93
C LYS A 795 29.22 -8.57 -24.49
N ALA A 796 28.42 -9.19 -23.62
CA ALA A 796 27.30 -10.02 -24.02
C ALA A 796 26.19 -9.19 -24.67
N GLU A 797 25.66 -9.64 -25.81
CA GLU A 797 24.56 -9.00 -26.52
C GLU A 797 23.55 -10.04 -27.02
N VAL A 798 22.27 -9.64 -27.06
CA VAL A 798 21.17 -10.42 -27.65
C VAL A 798 20.76 -9.77 -28.98
N LEU A 799 20.81 -10.53 -30.07
CA LEU A 799 20.42 -10.06 -31.40
C LEU A 799 19.20 -10.81 -31.94
N PRO A 800 18.23 -10.14 -32.60
CA PRO A 800 17.13 -10.81 -33.27
C PRO A 800 17.62 -11.78 -34.36
N LYS A 801 16.99 -12.94 -34.45
CA LYS A 801 17.27 -13.97 -35.46
C LYS A 801 16.03 -14.14 -36.36
N ASP A 802 16.17 -13.81 -37.64
CA ASP A 802 15.14 -14.10 -38.63
C ASP A 802 15.11 -15.61 -38.91
N ASN A 803 14.14 -16.33 -38.32
CA ASN A 803 13.81 -17.66 -38.77
C ASN A 803 12.74 -17.56 -39.87
N GLY A 804 13.06 -18.12 -41.05
CA GLY A 804 12.16 -18.17 -42.20
C GLY A 804 10.78 -18.69 -41.82
N ALA A 805 9.76 -18.12 -42.45
CA ALA A 805 8.35 -18.38 -42.21
C ALA A 805 8.00 -19.87 -41.96
N GLY A 806 7.29 -20.14 -40.85
CA GLY A 806 6.40 -21.28 -40.73
C GLY A 806 6.93 -22.53 -40.01
N GLN A 807 7.44 -22.40 -38.78
CA GLN A 807 7.24 -23.50 -37.83
C GLN A 807 5.87 -23.28 -37.17
N ASP A 808 4.88 -24.06 -37.59
CA ASP A 808 3.59 -24.13 -36.92
C ASP A 808 3.82 -24.38 -35.42
N SER A 809 3.18 -23.57 -34.58
CA SER A 809 3.19 -23.71 -33.13
C SER A 809 2.49 -25.02 -32.75
N VAL A 810 3.25 -26.11 -32.70
CA VAL A 810 2.78 -27.44 -32.33
C VAL A 810 3.43 -27.82 -30.99
N LEU A 811 2.64 -28.32 -30.04
CA LEU A 811 3.19 -28.94 -28.82
C LEU A 811 4.02 -30.16 -29.24
N LEU A 812 5.31 -30.17 -28.91
CA LEU A 812 6.21 -31.28 -29.24
C LEU A 812 6.34 -32.20 -28.03
N GLY A 813 6.28 -33.50 -28.26
CA GLY A 813 6.61 -34.53 -27.27
C GLY A 813 8.12 -34.73 -27.16
N GLN A 814 8.53 -35.56 -26.21
CA GLN A 814 9.93 -35.86 -25.84
C GLN A 814 10.83 -36.29 -27.02
N SER A 815 10.23 -36.82 -28.09
CA SER A 815 10.92 -37.26 -29.32
C SER A 815 11.02 -36.20 -30.42
N GLY A 816 10.55 -34.96 -30.17
CA GLY A 816 10.46 -33.89 -31.18
C GLY A 816 9.35 -34.10 -32.21
N GLN A 817 8.43 -35.05 -31.98
CA GLN A 817 7.20 -35.24 -32.76
C GLN A 817 6.03 -34.47 -32.14
N PRO A 818 4.96 -34.13 -32.89
CA PRO A 818 3.75 -33.55 -32.33
C PRO A 818 3.15 -34.40 -31.20
N PHE A 819 3.05 -33.82 -30.01
CA PHE A 819 2.45 -34.42 -28.82
C PHE A 819 0.98 -34.75 -29.06
N HIS A 820 0.57 -35.97 -28.72
CA HIS A 820 -0.84 -36.33 -28.64
C HIS A 820 -1.10 -37.53 -27.75
N LEU A 821 -2.21 -37.49 -27.01
CA LEU A 821 -2.69 -38.61 -26.21
C LEU A 821 -3.35 -39.66 -27.10
N ASN A 822 -3.13 -40.93 -26.76
CA ASN A 822 -3.79 -42.08 -27.36
C ASN A 822 -5.17 -42.26 -26.75
N ILE A 823 -6.20 -42.21 -27.60
CA ILE A 823 -7.59 -42.35 -27.17
C ILE A 823 -8.08 -43.75 -27.47
N ASP A 824 -8.68 -44.40 -26.47
CA ASP A 824 -9.39 -45.67 -26.61
C ASP A 824 -10.43 -45.57 -27.75
N LYS A 825 -10.49 -46.58 -28.62
CA LYS A 825 -11.39 -46.59 -29.79
C LYS A 825 -12.86 -46.50 -29.40
N ASP A 826 -13.20 -46.93 -28.20
CA ASP A 826 -14.57 -46.88 -27.66
C ASP A 826 -14.84 -45.58 -26.85
N CYS A 827 -13.94 -44.60 -26.86
CA CYS A 827 -14.14 -43.32 -26.19
C CYS A 827 -15.17 -42.45 -26.91
N ASN A 828 -16.21 -42.07 -26.17
CA ASN A 828 -17.34 -41.29 -26.68
C ASN A 828 -17.49 -39.91 -26.01
N LEU A 829 -16.41 -39.42 -25.38
CA LEU A 829 -16.39 -38.10 -24.76
C LEU A 829 -16.48 -36.98 -25.80
N PRO A 830 -17.08 -35.84 -25.47
CA PRO A 830 -17.08 -34.67 -26.33
C PRO A 830 -15.64 -34.14 -26.52
N THR A 831 -15.34 -33.61 -27.70
CA THR A 831 -14.06 -32.98 -28.02
C THR A 831 -14.22 -31.47 -28.12
N TYR A 832 -13.34 -30.72 -27.45
CA TYR A 832 -13.33 -29.26 -27.45
C TYR A 832 -12.03 -28.74 -28.04
N SER A 833 -12.12 -27.75 -28.92
CA SER A 833 -10.94 -27.07 -29.43
C SER A 833 -10.27 -26.28 -28.30
N ALA A 834 -8.94 -26.31 -28.19
CA ALA A 834 -8.22 -25.52 -27.19
C ALA A 834 -8.49 -24.00 -27.29
N LYS A 835 -8.94 -23.51 -28.45
CA LYS A 835 -9.38 -22.10 -28.64
C LYS A 835 -10.77 -21.79 -28.10
N GLU A 836 -11.58 -22.81 -27.83
CA GLU A 836 -12.94 -22.68 -27.28
C GLU A 836 -12.96 -22.79 -25.76
N ILE A 837 -11.80 -23.04 -25.14
CA ILE A 837 -11.64 -23.22 -23.71
C ILE A 837 -11.06 -21.94 -23.13
N HIS A 838 -11.85 -21.24 -22.33
CA HIS A 838 -11.41 -20.00 -21.69
C HIS A 838 -10.71 -20.30 -20.37
N VAL A 839 -9.49 -19.80 -20.20
CA VAL A 839 -8.76 -19.98 -18.94
C VAL A 839 -9.29 -18.98 -17.91
N VAL A 840 -9.74 -19.50 -16.76
CA VAL A 840 -10.21 -18.70 -15.62
C VAL A 840 -9.05 -18.47 -14.66
N GLU A 841 -8.27 -19.51 -14.40
CA GLU A 841 -7.15 -19.50 -13.45
C GLU A 841 -6.15 -20.60 -13.81
N ASN A 842 -4.85 -20.29 -13.80
CA ASN A 842 -3.80 -21.29 -13.98
C ASN A 842 -3.48 -21.92 -12.61
N LEU A 843 -3.73 -23.22 -12.46
CA LEU A 843 -3.59 -23.91 -11.18
C LEU A 843 -2.17 -24.48 -11.00
N LEU A 844 -1.53 -24.97 -12.06
CA LEU A 844 -0.15 -25.48 -12.06
C LEU A 844 0.50 -25.31 -13.44
N ASN A 845 1.76 -24.83 -13.44
CA ASN A 845 2.71 -24.73 -14.57
C ASN A 845 2.08 -24.31 -15.91
N VAL A 846 2.20 -23.02 -16.28
CA VAL A 846 1.93 -22.45 -17.63
C VAL A 846 0.72 -23.07 -18.40
N GLY A 847 -0.36 -23.42 -17.70
CA GLY A 847 -1.58 -23.98 -18.31
C GLY A 847 -1.70 -25.50 -18.38
N TYR A 848 -0.77 -26.27 -17.79
CA TYR A 848 -0.88 -27.73 -17.75
C TYR A 848 -2.04 -28.21 -16.89
N ILE A 849 -2.34 -27.49 -15.81
CA ILE A 849 -3.56 -27.66 -15.05
C ILE A 849 -4.18 -26.28 -14.86
N ALA A 850 -5.39 -26.09 -15.35
CA ALA A 850 -6.06 -24.81 -15.26
C ALA A 850 -7.54 -24.98 -14.93
N ARG A 851 -8.09 -24.05 -14.15
CA ARG A 851 -9.52 -23.86 -14.06
C ARG A 851 -9.96 -23.15 -15.33
N VAL A 852 -10.90 -23.75 -16.04
CA VAL A 852 -11.35 -23.28 -17.34
C VAL A 852 -12.86 -23.19 -17.40
N GLN A 853 -13.36 -22.37 -18.32
CA GLN A 853 -14.77 -22.29 -18.66
C GLN A 853 -14.99 -22.77 -20.09
N VAL A 854 -15.88 -23.75 -20.24
CA VAL A 854 -16.27 -24.34 -21.53
C VAL A 854 -17.78 -24.36 -21.60
N GLU A 855 -18.36 -23.68 -22.61
CA GLU A 855 -19.82 -23.54 -22.78
C GLU A 855 -20.55 -23.04 -21.52
N GLY A 856 -19.92 -22.14 -20.76
CA GLY A 856 -20.47 -21.56 -19.53
C GLY A 856 -20.35 -22.44 -18.29
N LYS A 857 -19.77 -23.64 -18.38
CA LYS A 857 -19.49 -24.53 -17.24
C LYS A 857 -18.03 -24.45 -16.83
N GLU A 858 -17.78 -24.41 -15.53
CA GLU A 858 -16.43 -24.50 -14.99
C GLU A 858 -15.95 -25.95 -14.97
N MET A 859 -14.71 -26.15 -15.41
CA MET A 859 -14.03 -27.44 -15.49
C MET A 859 -12.55 -27.28 -15.13
N CYS A 860 -11.86 -28.37 -14.89
CA CYS A 860 -10.41 -28.41 -14.77
C CYS A 860 -9.83 -28.97 -16.08
N SER A 861 -8.97 -28.23 -16.76
CA SER A 861 -8.23 -28.73 -17.91
C SER A 861 -6.90 -29.31 -17.48
N LYS A 862 -6.57 -30.50 -17.99
CA LYS A 862 -5.25 -31.11 -17.86
C LYS A 862 -4.67 -31.39 -19.23
N THR A 863 -3.56 -30.73 -19.57
CA THR A 863 -2.83 -30.96 -20.83
C THR A 863 -1.48 -31.61 -20.55
N GLY A 864 -0.97 -32.37 -21.53
CA GLY A 864 0.35 -32.97 -21.45
C GLY A 864 1.44 -32.08 -22.00
N ASP A 865 2.69 -32.39 -21.66
CA ASP A 865 3.89 -31.68 -22.07
C ASP A 865 4.97 -32.63 -22.61
N SER A 866 6.10 -32.06 -23.06
CA SER A 866 7.23 -32.82 -23.62
C SER A 866 7.88 -33.77 -22.60
N LYS A 867 7.71 -33.55 -21.29
CA LYS A 867 8.36 -34.33 -20.21
C LYS A 867 7.44 -35.37 -19.54
N GLY A 868 6.12 -35.27 -19.71
CA GLY A 868 5.11 -36.02 -18.95
C GLY A 868 4.04 -36.73 -19.78
N GLU A 869 4.33 -37.06 -21.05
CA GLU A 869 3.41 -37.74 -21.97
C GLU A 869 2.80 -39.03 -21.37
N ASP A 870 3.65 -39.89 -20.80
CA ASP A 870 3.22 -41.14 -20.18
C ASP A 870 2.35 -40.91 -18.93
N ALA A 871 2.60 -39.83 -18.20
CA ALA A 871 1.91 -39.49 -16.96
C ALA A 871 0.49 -38.94 -17.23
N ALA A 872 0.36 -38.03 -18.20
CA ALA A 872 -0.95 -37.54 -18.66
C ALA A 872 -1.77 -38.65 -19.32
N GLN A 873 -1.13 -39.54 -20.08
CA GLN A 873 -1.79 -40.71 -20.65
C GLN A 873 -2.29 -41.67 -19.56
N ARG A 874 -1.48 -41.96 -18.54
CA ARG A 874 -1.88 -42.80 -17.41
C ARG A 874 -3.09 -42.25 -16.69
N GLU A 875 -3.11 -40.95 -16.40
CA GLU A 875 -4.21 -40.29 -15.72
C GLU A 875 -5.51 -40.38 -16.53
N LEU A 876 -5.43 -40.11 -17.84
CA LEU A 876 -6.56 -40.28 -18.76
C LEU A 876 -7.09 -41.71 -18.74
N ASP A 877 -6.22 -42.71 -18.83
CA ASP A 877 -6.60 -44.13 -18.82
C ASP A 877 -7.28 -44.53 -17.49
N CYS A 878 -6.79 -44.02 -16.36
CA CYS A 878 -7.37 -44.28 -15.04
C CYS A 878 -8.76 -43.64 -14.92
N LEU A 879 -8.88 -42.35 -15.24
CA LEU A 879 -10.16 -41.62 -15.19
C LEU A 879 -11.17 -42.21 -16.18
N TRP A 880 -10.71 -42.69 -17.34
CA TRP A 880 -11.57 -43.35 -18.31
C TRP A 880 -12.10 -44.69 -17.80
N LYS A 881 -11.24 -45.52 -17.15
CA LYS A 881 -11.68 -46.75 -16.47
C LYS A 881 -12.69 -46.46 -15.36
N ILE A 882 -12.46 -45.42 -14.55
CA ILE A 882 -13.39 -44.97 -13.51
C ILE A 882 -14.73 -44.58 -14.14
N THR A 883 -14.70 -43.81 -15.23
CA THR A 883 -15.92 -43.31 -15.92
C THR A 883 -16.75 -44.46 -16.50
N LYS A 884 -16.10 -45.54 -16.99
CA LYS A 884 -16.77 -46.75 -17.50
C LYS A 884 -17.42 -47.62 -16.40
N PHE A 885 -17.13 -47.38 -15.13
CA PHE A 885 -17.67 -48.20 -14.04
C PHE A 885 -19.16 -47.89 -13.78
N PRO A 886 -20.05 -48.90 -13.69
CA PRO A 886 -21.50 -48.68 -13.49
C PRO A 886 -21.89 -47.86 -12.25
N HIS A 887 -21.01 -47.79 -11.25
CA HIS A 887 -21.20 -47.00 -10.03
C HIS A 887 -20.13 -45.90 -9.88
N ALA A 888 -19.66 -45.32 -10.99
CA ALA A 888 -18.63 -44.28 -11.00
C ALA A 888 -18.94 -43.10 -10.05
N ALA A 889 -20.21 -42.74 -9.88
CA ALA A 889 -20.66 -41.68 -8.97
C ALA A 889 -20.36 -41.97 -7.48
N ALA A 890 -20.10 -43.23 -7.11
CA ALA A 890 -19.73 -43.60 -5.74
C ALA A 890 -18.24 -43.47 -5.44
N ILE A 891 -17.41 -43.19 -6.45
CA ILE A 891 -15.95 -43.01 -6.32
C ILE A 891 -15.68 -41.51 -6.26
N GLN A 892 -15.13 -41.01 -5.14
CA GLN A 892 -14.95 -39.57 -4.89
C GLN A 892 -13.67 -39.02 -5.57
N VAL A 893 -13.70 -38.99 -6.89
CA VAL A 893 -12.61 -38.51 -7.78
C VAL A 893 -13.22 -37.66 -8.90
N PRO A 894 -12.50 -36.66 -9.43
CA PRO A 894 -12.97 -35.86 -10.57
C PRO A 894 -13.42 -36.74 -11.73
N LYS A 895 -14.55 -36.39 -12.35
CA LYS A 895 -15.07 -37.13 -13.51
C LYS A 895 -14.57 -36.54 -14.82
N LEU A 896 -14.29 -37.42 -15.77
CA LEU A 896 -13.84 -37.02 -17.10
C LEU A 896 -15.03 -36.46 -17.89
N LEU A 897 -14.90 -35.23 -18.38
CA LEU A 897 -15.97 -34.47 -19.03
C LEU A 897 -15.76 -34.28 -20.53
N GLY A 898 -14.51 -34.27 -21.01
CA GLY A 898 -14.21 -34.06 -22.42
C GLY A 898 -12.73 -34.22 -22.78
N LEU A 899 -12.42 -34.17 -24.07
CA LEU A 899 -11.07 -34.20 -24.62
C LEU A 899 -10.72 -32.84 -25.22
N ILE A 900 -9.45 -32.43 -25.09
CA ILE A 900 -8.94 -31.16 -25.60
C ILE A 900 -8.17 -31.45 -26.89
N VAL A 901 -8.54 -30.80 -27.99
CA VAL A 901 -7.89 -30.98 -29.30
C VAL A 901 -7.26 -29.69 -29.81
N THR A 902 -6.17 -29.84 -30.57
CA THR A 902 -5.54 -28.73 -31.29
C THR A 902 -6.43 -28.25 -32.44
N PRO A 903 -6.56 -26.93 -32.64
CA PRO A 903 -7.32 -26.39 -33.76
C PRO A 903 -6.67 -26.66 -35.13
N GLU A 904 -5.35 -26.89 -35.19
CA GLU A 904 -4.61 -27.05 -36.44
C GLU A 904 -4.78 -28.44 -37.07
N ASN A 905 -4.71 -29.50 -36.24
CA ASN A 905 -4.67 -30.88 -36.73
C ASN A 905 -5.61 -31.85 -35.98
N GLY A 906 -6.41 -31.35 -35.04
CA GLY A 906 -7.41 -32.13 -34.31
C GLY A 906 -6.83 -33.21 -33.40
N LYS A 907 -5.53 -33.14 -33.09
CA LYS A 907 -4.86 -34.09 -32.20
C LYS A 907 -5.24 -33.80 -30.75
N THR A 908 -5.48 -34.86 -29.98
CA THR A 908 -5.82 -34.74 -28.56
C THR A 908 -4.59 -34.42 -27.74
N ILE A 909 -4.59 -33.30 -27.04
CA ILE A 909 -3.45 -32.79 -26.25
C ILE A 909 -3.75 -32.73 -24.74
N GLY A 910 -4.97 -33.11 -24.35
CA GLY A 910 -5.38 -33.09 -22.96
C GLY A 910 -6.83 -33.51 -22.79
N PHE A 911 -7.35 -33.31 -21.59
CA PHE A 911 -8.71 -33.65 -21.22
C PHE A 911 -9.27 -32.66 -20.19
N LEU A 912 -10.60 -32.61 -20.10
CA LEU A 912 -11.36 -31.81 -19.14
C LEU A 912 -11.95 -32.74 -18.08
N GLU A 913 -11.82 -32.37 -16.82
CA GLU A 913 -12.41 -33.06 -15.67
C GLU A 913 -13.25 -32.12 -14.81
N GLU A 914 -14.02 -32.70 -13.89
CA GLU A 914 -14.82 -31.98 -12.91
C GLU A 914 -13.94 -31.08 -12.04
N PHE A 915 -14.28 -29.79 -11.99
CA PHE A 915 -13.62 -28.87 -11.09
C PHE A 915 -14.17 -29.03 -9.67
N ILE A 916 -13.31 -29.30 -8.70
CA ILE A 916 -13.69 -29.44 -7.29
C ILE A 916 -13.43 -28.11 -6.58
N PRO A 917 -14.47 -27.38 -6.14
CA PRO A 917 -14.28 -26.10 -5.47
C PRO A 917 -13.74 -26.30 -4.05
N VAL A 918 -12.60 -25.67 -3.75
CA VAL A 918 -11.92 -25.72 -2.45
C VAL A 918 -12.00 -24.37 -1.71
N SER A 919 -11.56 -24.31 -0.45
CA SER A 919 -11.54 -23.06 0.34
C SER A 919 -10.68 -21.97 -0.33
N GLN A 920 -11.05 -20.70 -0.15
CA GLN A 920 -10.24 -19.54 -0.59
C GLN A 920 -9.07 -19.24 0.37
N THR A 921 -9.04 -19.87 1.54
CA THR A 921 -7.88 -19.88 2.43
C THR A 921 -7.03 -21.11 2.13
N TRP A 922 -5.73 -20.90 1.92
CA TRP A 922 -4.78 -21.97 1.55
C TRP A 922 -4.76 -23.13 2.58
N GLU A 923 -5.04 -22.84 3.85
CA GLU A 923 -5.06 -23.75 4.99
C GLU A 923 -6.09 -24.91 4.90
N LEU A 924 -7.04 -24.85 3.95
CA LEU A 924 -8.08 -25.88 3.76
C LEU A 924 -8.28 -26.26 2.28
N SER A 925 -7.29 -26.00 1.43
CA SER A 925 -7.37 -26.38 0.00
C SER A 925 -7.14 -27.88 -0.22
N THR A 926 -6.18 -28.46 0.49
CA THR A 926 -5.87 -29.90 0.48
C THR A 926 -5.70 -30.39 1.90
N LEU A 927 -5.75 -31.71 2.14
CA LEU A 927 -5.39 -32.21 3.47
C LEU A 927 -3.94 -31.88 3.83
N GLY A 928 -3.04 -31.85 2.84
CA GLY A 928 -1.62 -31.55 3.05
C GLY A 928 -1.31 -30.09 3.37
N SER A 929 -2.27 -29.17 3.22
CA SER A 929 -2.09 -27.75 3.57
C SER A 929 -2.53 -27.40 4.99
N ILE A 930 -2.92 -28.41 5.79
CA ILE A 930 -3.31 -28.22 7.19
C ILE A 930 -2.07 -28.25 8.07
N ASP A 931 -1.64 -27.09 8.57
CA ASP A 931 -0.45 -26.97 9.43
C ASP A 931 -0.59 -27.69 10.77
N ASP A 932 -1.75 -27.55 11.42
CA ASP A 932 -2.07 -28.22 12.67
C ASP A 932 -3.41 -28.95 12.58
N VAL A 933 -3.35 -30.25 12.30
CA VAL A 933 -4.54 -31.09 12.15
C VAL A 933 -5.31 -31.24 13.48
N SER A 934 -4.68 -30.98 14.63
CA SER A 934 -5.31 -31.13 15.94
C SER A 934 -6.41 -30.10 16.22
N VAL A 935 -6.39 -28.95 15.54
CA VAL A 935 -7.44 -27.93 15.65
C VAL A 935 -8.70 -28.27 14.87
N ILE A 936 -8.65 -29.29 14.01
CA ILE A 936 -9.81 -29.75 13.24
C ILE A 936 -10.61 -30.77 14.06
N ASP A 937 -11.93 -30.56 14.10
CA ASP A 937 -12.87 -31.46 14.77
C ASP A 937 -12.64 -32.94 14.38
N GLU A 938 -12.57 -33.80 15.38
CA GLU A 938 -12.28 -35.23 15.20
C GLU A 938 -13.34 -35.93 14.32
N GLY A 939 -14.60 -35.51 14.38
CA GLY A 939 -15.67 -36.01 13.54
C GLY A 939 -15.44 -35.72 12.05
N ARG A 940 -14.97 -34.50 11.73
CA ARG A 940 -14.59 -34.11 10.36
C ARG A 940 -13.38 -34.91 9.88
N ARG A 941 -12.34 -35.05 10.71
CA ARG A 941 -11.14 -35.86 10.38
C ARG A 941 -11.49 -37.32 10.10
N LYS A 942 -12.37 -37.92 10.92
CA LYS A 942 -12.88 -39.30 10.70
C LYS A 942 -13.67 -39.43 9.41
N LYS A 943 -14.50 -38.43 9.08
CA LYS A 943 -15.24 -38.38 7.81
C LYS A 943 -14.29 -38.44 6.62
N TRP A 944 -13.28 -37.56 6.58
CA TRP A 944 -12.30 -37.52 5.49
C TRP A 944 -11.49 -38.81 5.38
N ALA A 945 -10.98 -39.33 6.50
CA ALA A 945 -10.28 -40.60 6.54
C ALA A 945 -11.13 -41.75 5.95
N SER A 946 -12.41 -41.82 6.32
CA SER A 946 -13.34 -42.81 5.78
C SER A 946 -13.61 -42.64 4.29
N GLN A 947 -13.69 -41.40 3.80
CA GLN A 947 -13.94 -41.10 2.39
C GLN A 947 -12.73 -41.42 1.51
N VAL A 948 -11.52 -41.08 1.95
CA VAL A 948 -10.27 -41.43 1.26
C VAL A 948 -10.14 -42.95 1.17
N ARG A 949 -10.31 -43.67 2.29
CA ARG A 949 -10.28 -45.14 2.33
C ARG A 949 -11.31 -45.75 1.38
N GLY A 950 -12.57 -45.34 1.49
CA GLY A 950 -13.65 -45.89 0.68
C GLY A 950 -13.44 -45.63 -0.82
N THR A 951 -12.86 -44.49 -1.17
CA THR A 951 -12.52 -44.15 -2.55
C THR A 951 -11.42 -45.05 -3.10
N VAL A 952 -10.31 -45.21 -2.37
CA VAL A 952 -9.18 -46.07 -2.77
C VAL A 952 -9.60 -47.54 -2.89
N ASP A 953 -10.41 -48.06 -1.95
CA ASP A 953 -10.93 -49.43 -2.02
C ASP A 953 -11.78 -49.67 -3.29
N LEU A 954 -12.55 -48.66 -3.72
CA LEU A 954 -13.34 -48.75 -4.94
C LEU A 954 -12.46 -48.65 -6.20
N LEU A 955 -11.40 -47.86 -6.18
CA LEU A 955 -10.40 -47.80 -7.26
C LEU A 955 -9.73 -49.16 -7.47
N HIS A 956 -9.30 -49.82 -6.39
CA HIS A 956 -8.68 -51.15 -6.49
C HIS A 956 -9.63 -52.21 -7.03
N LYS A 957 -10.93 -52.16 -6.68
CA LYS A 957 -11.94 -53.09 -7.21
C LYS A 957 -12.11 -53.00 -8.73
N ILE A 958 -11.83 -51.85 -9.33
CA ILE A 958 -11.87 -51.65 -10.78
C ILE A 958 -10.50 -51.75 -11.44
N GLY A 959 -9.48 -52.17 -10.69
CA GLY A 959 -8.11 -52.34 -11.18
C GLY A 959 -7.39 -51.03 -11.49
N VAL A 960 -7.71 -49.96 -10.77
CA VAL A 960 -7.03 -48.66 -10.83
C VAL A 960 -6.22 -48.47 -9.55
N THR A 961 -4.94 -48.14 -9.66
CA THR A 961 -4.09 -47.72 -8.54
C THR A 961 -3.92 -46.21 -8.55
N TRP A 962 -3.89 -45.59 -7.37
CA TRP A 962 -3.75 -44.14 -7.21
C TRP A 962 -2.39 -43.69 -7.74
N GLY A 963 -1.30 -44.30 -7.27
CA GLY A 963 0.06 -43.98 -7.70
C GLY A 963 0.82 -43.20 -6.63
N ASP A 964 0.71 -41.88 -6.66
CA ASP A 964 1.36 -40.98 -5.69
C ASP A 964 0.39 -40.55 -4.58
N GLY A 965 0.03 -41.51 -3.72
CA GLY A 965 -0.90 -41.28 -2.63
C GLY A 965 -0.27 -40.46 -1.49
N LYS A 966 -0.76 -39.24 -1.29
CA LYS A 966 -0.32 -38.32 -0.22
C LYS A 966 -1.41 -37.33 0.18
N ALA A 967 -1.28 -36.71 1.35
CA ALA A 967 -2.30 -35.77 1.85
C ALA A 967 -2.51 -34.54 0.95
N SER A 968 -1.47 -34.05 0.28
CA SER A 968 -1.60 -32.92 -0.67
C SER A 968 -2.41 -33.29 -1.92
N ASN A 969 -2.56 -34.58 -2.23
CA ASN A 969 -3.36 -35.07 -3.36
C ASN A 969 -4.81 -35.42 -2.94
N VAL A 970 -5.27 -34.89 -1.80
CA VAL A 970 -6.65 -34.99 -1.33
C VAL A 970 -7.23 -33.59 -1.15
N LEU A 971 -8.20 -33.23 -1.98
CA LEU A 971 -8.92 -31.95 -1.88
C LEU A 971 -10.06 -32.03 -0.86
N VAL A 972 -10.35 -30.93 -0.17
CA VAL A 972 -11.54 -30.81 0.68
C VAL A 972 -12.54 -29.88 0.00
N HIS A 973 -13.69 -30.43 -0.37
CA HIS A 973 -14.73 -29.66 -1.06
C HIS A 973 -15.31 -28.58 -0.15
N ARG A 974 -15.28 -27.32 -0.60
CA ARG A 974 -15.66 -26.13 0.19
C ARG A 974 -17.04 -26.22 0.85
N GLU A 975 -18.04 -26.69 0.08
CA GLU A 975 -19.45 -26.67 0.53
C GLU A 975 -19.88 -27.96 1.23
N THR A 976 -19.49 -29.12 0.71
CA THR A 976 -19.92 -30.41 1.28
C THR A 976 -18.97 -30.95 2.34
N ASP A 977 -17.78 -30.36 2.48
CA ASP A 977 -16.72 -30.80 3.38
C ASP A 977 -16.29 -32.26 3.11
N ASP A 978 -16.42 -32.71 1.86
CA ASP A 978 -16.04 -34.07 1.44
C ASP A 978 -14.61 -34.12 0.94
N ALA A 979 -13.90 -35.21 1.25
CA ALA A 979 -12.54 -35.47 0.76
C ALA A 979 -12.57 -36.11 -0.64
N TRP A 980 -11.88 -35.50 -1.60
CA TRP A 980 -11.78 -35.95 -2.99
C TRP A 980 -10.34 -36.35 -3.32
N VAL A 981 -10.17 -37.54 -3.87
CA VAL A 981 -8.87 -38.05 -4.30
C VAL A 981 -8.57 -37.54 -5.72
N ILE A 982 -7.39 -36.93 -5.89
CA ILE A 982 -6.93 -36.38 -7.17
C ILE A 982 -5.54 -36.91 -7.54
N ASP A 983 -5.08 -36.57 -8.75
CA ASP A 983 -3.77 -36.91 -9.31
C ASP A 983 -3.52 -38.41 -9.53
N PHE A 984 -3.78 -38.86 -10.77
CA PHE A 984 -3.48 -40.23 -11.22
C PHE A 984 -2.35 -40.27 -12.24
N ARG A 985 -1.44 -39.30 -12.20
CA ARG A 985 -0.29 -39.24 -13.12
C ARG A 985 0.77 -40.30 -12.82
N GLY A 986 0.73 -40.88 -11.61
CA GLY A 986 1.74 -41.80 -11.10
C GLY A 986 2.85 -41.03 -10.37
N GLY A 987 4.02 -41.63 -10.24
CA GLY A 987 5.15 -41.03 -9.52
C GLY A 987 5.22 -41.40 -8.05
N TRP A 988 6.16 -40.79 -7.34
CA TRP A 988 6.49 -41.14 -5.97
C TRP A 988 6.94 -39.92 -5.20
N THR A 989 6.49 -39.81 -3.95
CA THR A 989 6.92 -38.77 -3.00
C THR A 989 7.62 -39.40 -1.81
N GLU A 990 8.86 -38.97 -1.57
CA GLU A 990 9.65 -39.37 -0.41
C GLU A 990 8.88 -39.12 0.90
N GLY A 991 8.95 -40.10 1.81
CA GLY A 991 8.28 -40.02 3.11
C GLY A 991 6.81 -40.46 3.10
N TRP A 992 6.15 -40.62 1.94
CA TRP A 992 4.76 -41.08 1.84
C TRP A 992 4.62 -42.57 1.48
N VAL A 993 5.23 -43.02 0.40
CA VAL A 993 5.32 -44.45 0.04
C VAL A 993 6.80 -44.75 -0.18
N ASP A 994 7.22 -46.02 -0.30
CA ASP A 994 8.58 -46.35 -0.77
C ASP A 994 8.56 -46.44 -2.31
N GLU A 995 9.63 -46.01 -2.99
CA GLU A 995 9.64 -45.89 -4.46
C GLU A 995 9.31 -47.23 -5.16
N GLU A 996 9.81 -48.33 -4.60
CA GLU A 996 9.55 -49.70 -5.08
C GLU A 996 8.08 -50.14 -5.00
N LEU A 997 7.29 -49.49 -4.13
CA LEU A 997 5.86 -49.76 -3.96
C LEU A 997 4.96 -48.78 -4.72
N SER A 998 5.53 -47.75 -5.35
CA SER A 998 4.77 -46.76 -6.11
C SER A 998 3.98 -47.42 -7.25
N GLY A 999 2.73 -46.95 -7.46
CA GLY A 999 1.86 -47.46 -8.51
C GLY A 999 1.24 -48.83 -8.23
N THR A 1000 1.48 -49.42 -7.06
CA THR A 1000 0.92 -50.71 -6.63
C THR A 1000 -0.23 -50.56 -5.64
N VAL A 1001 -1.08 -51.59 -5.53
CA VAL A 1001 -2.14 -51.66 -4.50
C VAL A 1001 -1.55 -51.60 -3.09
N GLU A 1002 -0.40 -52.24 -2.88
CA GLU A 1002 0.29 -52.22 -1.58
C GLU A 1002 0.81 -50.81 -1.24
N GLY A 1003 1.32 -50.07 -2.22
CA GLY A 1003 1.72 -48.67 -2.05
C GLY A 1003 0.54 -47.76 -1.69
N ASP A 1004 -0.59 -47.91 -2.37
CA ASP A 1004 -1.82 -47.16 -2.06
C ASP A 1004 -2.31 -47.45 -0.62
N GLU A 1005 -2.20 -48.69 -0.15
CA GLU A 1005 -2.54 -49.05 1.23
C GLU A 1005 -1.64 -48.37 2.26
N VAL A 1006 -0.34 -48.27 1.97
CA VAL A 1006 0.62 -47.53 2.79
C VAL A 1006 0.25 -46.04 2.82
N ALA A 1007 -0.06 -45.46 1.66
CA ALA A 1007 -0.46 -44.05 1.55
C ALA A 1007 -1.69 -43.74 2.40
N VAL A 1008 -2.76 -44.53 2.28
CA VAL A 1008 -3.99 -44.29 3.07
C VAL A 1008 -3.72 -44.43 4.56
N ARG A 1009 -2.90 -45.40 5.00
CA ARG A 1009 -2.51 -45.51 6.41
C ARG A 1009 -1.78 -44.24 6.89
N LYS A 1010 -0.81 -43.73 6.11
CA LYS A 1010 -0.10 -42.50 6.48
C LYS A 1010 -0.99 -41.27 6.48
N ILE A 1011 -1.97 -41.17 5.57
CA ILE A 1011 -2.96 -40.10 5.60
C ILE A 1011 -3.81 -40.18 6.88
N ILE A 1012 -4.22 -41.37 7.30
CA ILE A 1012 -4.97 -41.56 8.55
C ILE A 1012 -4.12 -41.17 9.79
N GLU A 1013 -2.83 -41.55 9.79
CA GLU A 1013 -1.87 -41.15 10.83
C GLU A 1013 -1.66 -39.63 10.85
N TYR A 1014 -1.49 -39.01 9.69
CA TYR A 1014 -1.40 -37.56 9.51
C TYR A 1014 -2.65 -36.85 10.04
N LEU A 1015 -3.83 -37.43 9.79
CA LEU A 1015 -5.10 -36.95 10.32
C LEU A 1015 -5.26 -37.19 11.83
N GLN A 1016 -4.28 -37.80 12.50
CA GLN A 1016 -4.30 -38.14 13.94
C GLN A 1016 -5.58 -38.89 14.34
N ILE A 1017 -6.02 -39.84 13.51
CA ILE A 1017 -7.15 -40.73 13.78
C ILE A 1017 -6.61 -42.09 14.23
N SER A 1018 -7.03 -42.50 15.43
CA SER A 1018 -6.63 -43.77 16.07
C SER A 1018 -7.42 -44.97 15.59
#